data_AF-A0A1E5SX12-F1
#
_entry.id   AF-A0A1E5SX12-F1
#
_cell.length_a   1.000
_cell.length_b   1.000
_cell.length_c   1.000
_cell.angle_alpha   90.00
_cell.angle_beta   90.00
_cell.angle_gamma   90.00
#
_symmetry.space_group_name_H-M   'P 1'
#
loop_
_entity.id
_entity.type
_entity.pdbx_description
1 polymer ?
#
loop_
_entity_poly.entity_id
_entity_poly.type
_entity_poly.pdbx_seq_one_letter_code
_entity_poly.pdbx_strand_id
1 'polypeptide(L)'
;MKKTYTLLFTVLLTVVLNAQTDIPQVVPPSPNAAKLVQFDITPTSPYTGKQNLSVPLYTVQFDGAQFPISINYSSGGIKASEEASYVGLGWGLSIGGTISRTVKSLNDIQGGGWLFDDQLMPETYNPTVQPQGEIDGTPTTQHPFWLYISGNGGQKDTEPDIFNYNFMGFSGSFVLPKGHGDGHSTTSSAASTSAIVKLEEDPTKIYFDNPGKFFTITTPAGFVGEFKVKEWVTSLGAGDPDNGGPLTGCSFGEPDIAQTLNTHKRSITTWYLSKVISPNGRQLHFEYDVKTNGFSDYISQSAPNFSEKRSVDGAWQTVTDDVQSCSYTIVEHVYPKRIYSTYNGLDINFTKTARADVSALANYHINFAQKRGEVNGSNQPTFSILSPQRVTGFTVGSTNSLSSLNHTISFSQSYFNNSSSNAYQMKRLKLDGVTIDDQVYTFEYENGANGLPDKSTFGVDYWGYYNGKDNNTSLVPVTVGYTTATNFYGPSINTYLPNDLFYYQTDERKANFNYGKAGLLKKVNYPTGGFTDYEYEGHEYFLEGREVIPVSGSKIVSVEGPKSSVQTVTSSNYAYNGFVITGGSCNSPITINYTVACANFFLGAPDGICDLPFSSNLWGTPAVEVVNASTNAVVFVKQFSELGNAIDQSTPQYNVSGTFSLNVGPGTYFLRARSVSYNGTYAYGGISISYPKSCETGAASTVVQSDNDQAAGGARIKTITNYDGDNSVVAKRRYDYTDHSAGTQFSTGRLMNPLMNFSITNSTGGSDLLNFYAFMSGSVLADGGAAQGSHIGYTWVREYFEGSGTGNNGFRDYHYINDPNVPGFYGLSAKATYGHSNGQMEDLSNYSSGLTKLDKTDYNDIVEDLTNDIKAVKVDWLGNSPGIMETYTLERHFVTPKEIITETYLTGGTLSQTVNRTYNNRYLLESETNTNSNGNVILKEYKYASDISGPTGVVSGMVNGNFISAPIEQTTKVNGVVESASGILYQQVGNNYLPDKVHVFNSDAGSFSSTTTGLSFGGGYEERLEYKLYDSYGNIREFVNEAGVSTTVLWGYGSVYPVAQIENATYAEVSPLISQSTLDSPGSQVNMRNALDALRNNAAMKNARITTMTYDLGVGMLSQTSPNGIKMFYEYDTYGRLKRIKDQDGNIVKVVEYAYKQIIPNTQQN
;
A
#
# COMPACT_ATOMS: atom_id res chain seq x y z
N MET A 1 -7.27 -24.36 49.86
CA MET A 1 -6.33 -24.73 48.76
C MET A 1 -6.25 -23.66 47.66
N LYS A 2 -6.49 -22.37 47.97
CA LYS A 2 -6.48 -21.25 46.99
C LYS A 2 -5.12 -20.54 46.84
N LYS A 3 -4.02 -21.13 47.33
CA LYS A 3 -2.69 -20.49 47.34
C LYS A 3 -1.67 -21.14 46.40
N THR A 4 -2.01 -22.24 45.73
CA THR A 4 -1.07 -22.98 44.86
C THR A 4 -1.14 -22.54 43.39
N TYR A 5 -2.29 -22.02 42.94
CA TYR A 5 -2.51 -21.58 41.55
C TYR A 5 -1.82 -20.25 41.21
N THR A 6 -1.57 -19.39 42.20
CA THR A 6 -0.81 -18.15 41.99
C THR A 6 0.70 -18.39 41.98
N LEU A 7 1.18 -19.47 42.61
CA LEU A 7 2.61 -19.76 42.79
C LEU A 7 3.24 -20.39 41.53
N LEU A 8 2.52 -21.22 40.75
CA LEU A 8 3.04 -21.75 39.48
C LEU A 8 3.11 -20.68 38.38
N PHE A 9 2.17 -19.73 38.38
CA PHE A 9 2.14 -18.60 37.44
C PHE A 9 3.16 -17.51 37.78
N THR A 10 3.58 -17.39 39.06
CA THR A 10 4.65 -16.47 39.49
C THR A 10 6.05 -17.08 39.45
N VAL A 11 6.20 -18.41 39.56
CA VAL A 11 7.51 -19.08 39.46
C VAL A 11 7.97 -19.23 37.99
N LEU A 12 7.07 -19.37 37.02
CA LEU A 12 7.44 -19.29 35.59
C LEU A 12 7.79 -17.85 35.14
N LEU A 13 7.24 -16.82 35.80
CA LEU A 13 7.55 -15.42 35.52
C LEU A 13 8.88 -14.95 36.14
N THR A 14 9.37 -15.60 37.20
CA THR A 14 10.57 -15.17 37.95
C THR A 14 11.88 -15.82 37.49
N VAL A 15 11.84 -16.94 36.76
CA VAL A 15 13.05 -17.55 36.17
C VAL A 15 13.47 -16.84 34.87
N VAL A 16 12.55 -16.17 34.17
CA VAL A 16 12.86 -15.33 32.99
C VAL A 16 13.47 -13.97 33.38
N LEU A 17 13.36 -13.55 34.65
CA LEU A 17 13.82 -12.24 35.12
C LEU A 17 15.26 -12.19 35.68
N ASN A 18 16.01 -13.30 35.68
CA ASN A 18 17.39 -13.34 36.24
C ASN A 18 18.49 -13.75 35.27
N ALA A 19 18.30 -13.56 33.97
CA ALA A 19 19.40 -13.54 32.99
C ALA A 19 19.46 -12.14 32.36
N GLN A 20 20.08 -11.20 33.08
CA GLN A 20 20.27 -9.84 32.62
C GLN A 20 21.41 -9.83 31.60
N THR A 21 21.06 -9.82 30.31
CA THR A 21 21.97 -9.46 29.22
C THR A 21 21.64 -8.06 28.75
N ASP A 22 22.66 -7.20 28.67
CA ASP A 22 22.56 -5.80 28.28
C ASP A 22 21.92 -5.64 26.89
N ILE A 23 20.63 -5.33 26.90
CA ILE A 23 19.90 -4.70 25.78
C ILE A 23 20.60 -3.37 25.42
N PRO A 24 20.47 -2.86 24.18
CA PRO A 24 20.91 -1.53 23.78
C PRO A 24 20.44 -0.53 24.82
N GLN A 25 21.36 0.01 25.61
CA GLN A 25 21.05 1.08 26.56
C GLN A 25 20.77 2.35 25.76
N VAL A 26 19.55 2.45 25.24
CA VAL A 26 18.99 3.74 24.85
C VAL A 26 18.79 4.48 26.16
N VAL A 27 19.64 5.47 26.43
CA VAL A 27 19.42 6.41 27.52
C VAL A 27 17.97 6.90 27.37
N PRO A 28 17.08 6.66 28.35
CA PRO A 28 15.70 7.05 28.20
C PRO A 28 15.67 8.55 27.92
N PRO A 29 14.96 8.98 26.85
CA PRO A 29 14.66 10.38 26.63
C PRO A 29 14.18 11.04 27.92
N SER A 30 14.51 12.33 28.09
CA SER A 30 13.86 13.13 29.13
C SER A 30 12.33 12.92 29.06
N PRO A 31 11.58 13.00 30.16
CA PRO A 31 10.13 12.82 30.13
C PRO A 31 9.40 13.73 29.13
N ASN A 32 10.01 14.84 28.71
CA ASN A 32 9.49 15.72 27.64
C ASN A 32 9.80 15.15 26.26
N ALA A 33 11.02 14.68 26.03
CA ALA A 33 11.45 14.10 24.78
C ALA A 33 10.85 12.71 24.48
N ALA A 34 10.50 11.93 25.51
CA ALA A 34 9.73 10.69 25.35
C ALA A 34 8.32 10.94 24.77
N LYS A 35 7.73 12.12 25.01
CA LYS A 35 6.46 12.53 24.43
C LYS A 35 6.58 12.86 22.94
N LEU A 36 7.74 13.34 22.50
CA LEU A 36 8.04 13.67 21.10
C LEU A 36 8.11 12.40 20.25
N VAL A 37 8.85 11.40 20.75
CA VAL A 37 9.00 10.11 20.08
C VAL A 37 7.65 9.42 19.87
N GLN A 38 6.66 9.57 20.77
CA GLN A 38 5.31 9.00 20.62
C GLN A 38 4.53 9.50 19.41
N PHE A 39 4.75 10.73 18.96
CA PHE A 39 4.08 11.29 17.78
C PHE A 39 4.77 10.88 16.46
N ASP A 40 5.94 10.22 16.55
CA ASP A 40 6.82 9.88 15.42
C ASP A 40 7.07 8.36 15.28
N ILE A 41 6.30 7.52 15.98
CA ILE A 41 6.37 6.05 15.86
C ILE A 41 5.35 5.47 14.89
N THR A 42 4.80 6.27 13.98
CA THR A 42 4.21 5.67 12.78
C THR A 42 5.33 4.93 12.05
N PRO A 43 5.13 3.65 11.68
CA PRO A 43 6.19 2.88 11.05
C PRO A 43 6.67 3.65 9.81
N THR A 44 7.97 3.96 9.75
CA THR A 44 8.67 3.97 8.46
C THR A 44 8.22 2.70 7.76
N SER A 45 7.81 2.75 6.49
CA SER A 45 7.84 1.55 5.66
C SER A 45 9.31 1.39 5.28
N PRO A 46 10.16 0.67 6.05
CA PRO A 46 11.60 0.65 5.80
C PRO A 46 11.83 0.06 4.41
N TYR A 47 11.03 -0.94 4.05
CA TYR A 47 10.91 -1.52 2.71
C TYR A 47 10.83 -0.49 1.57
N THR A 48 10.11 0.62 1.72
CA THR A 48 10.04 1.67 0.67
C THR A 48 10.87 2.90 1.01
N GLY A 49 11.41 3.00 2.21
CA GLY A 49 12.06 4.20 2.73
C GLY A 49 11.11 5.39 2.99
N LYS A 50 9.80 5.24 2.78
CA LYS A 50 8.81 6.28 3.06
C LYS A 50 8.52 6.35 4.56
N GLN A 51 8.62 7.56 5.12
CA GLN A 51 8.08 7.93 6.42
C GLN A 51 6.61 8.36 6.27
N ASN A 52 5.72 7.71 7.00
CA ASN A 52 4.34 8.18 7.18
C ASN A 52 4.27 8.95 8.48
N LEU A 53 4.00 10.25 8.45
CA LEU A 53 3.76 11.05 9.66
C LEU A 53 2.26 11.26 9.81
N SER A 54 1.70 10.96 10.98
CA SER A 54 0.28 11.20 11.29
C SER A 54 0.13 12.12 12.49
N VAL A 55 -0.57 13.24 12.31
CA VAL A 55 -0.93 14.14 13.41
C VAL A 55 -2.41 13.91 13.75
N PRO A 56 -2.73 13.24 14.87
CA PRO A 56 -4.10 13.04 15.31
C PRO A 56 -4.71 14.39 15.73
N LEU A 57 -5.84 14.76 15.13
CA LEU A 57 -6.54 16.02 15.41
C LEU A 57 -7.65 15.84 16.44
N TYR A 58 -8.46 14.77 16.28
CA TYR A 58 -9.54 14.41 17.20
C TYR A 58 -9.98 12.96 16.94
N THR A 59 -10.38 12.21 17.97
CA THR A 59 -10.91 10.84 17.80
C THR A 59 -12.37 10.78 18.22
N VAL A 60 -13.26 10.57 17.26
CA VAL A 60 -14.69 10.41 17.51
C VAL A 60 -14.94 9.07 18.17
N GLN A 61 -15.50 9.09 19.38
CA GLN A 61 -15.97 7.90 20.08
C GLN A 61 -17.43 7.64 19.68
N PHE A 62 -17.69 6.52 19.02
CA PHE A 62 -19.02 6.18 18.52
C PHE A 62 -19.34 4.71 18.76
N ASP A 63 -20.22 4.46 19.74
CA ASP A 63 -20.75 3.13 20.07
C ASP A 63 -19.68 2.05 20.31
N GLY A 64 -18.62 2.41 21.06
CA GLY A 64 -17.49 1.53 21.36
C GLY A 64 -16.40 1.48 20.28
N ALA A 65 -16.64 2.08 19.11
CA ALA A 65 -15.66 2.23 18.05
C ALA A 65 -15.01 3.63 18.04
N GLN A 66 -13.77 3.69 17.55
CA GLN A 66 -12.99 4.93 17.43
C GLN A 66 -12.84 5.32 15.97
N PHE A 67 -13.16 6.58 15.64
CA PHE A 67 -12.97 7.15 14.30
C PHE A 67 -11.99 8.33 14.40
N PRO A 68 -10.68 8.09 14.19
CA PRO A 68 -9.69 9.16 14.23
C PRO A 68 -9.86 10.11 13.03
N ILE A 69 -9.82 11.40 13.31
CA ILE A 69 -9.59 12.48 12.35
C ILE A 69 -8.13 12.88 12.49
N SER A 70 -7.38 12.76 11.42
CA SER A 70 -5.93 13.02 11.41
C SER A 70 -5.52 13.68 10.09
N ILE A 71 -4.40 14.40 10.12
CA ILE A 71 -3.67 14.71 8.90
C ILE A 71 -2.48 13.78 8.76
N ASN A 72 -2.22 13.32 7.54
CA ASN A 72 -1.15 12.40 7.23
C ASN A 72 -0.23 13.03 6.18
N TYR A 73 1.07 12.93 6.38
CA TYR A 73 2.08 13.38 5.43
C TYR A 73 2.74 12.18 4.76
N SER A 74 2.87 12.23 3.44
CA SER A 74 3.62 11.24 2.65
C SER A 74 4.97 11.82 2.25
N SER A 75 6.05 11.11 2.61
CA SER A 75 7.42 11.60 2.39
C SER A 75 8.12 11.02 1.16
N GLY A 76 7.39 10.40 0.22
CA GLY A 76 7.97 9.77 -0.98
C GLY A 76 8.59 10.74 -2.00
N GLY A 77 8.59 12.05 -1.73
CA GLY A 77 8.92 13.10 -2.69
C GLY A 77 7.68 13.78 -3.24
N ILE A 78 7.84 15.00 -3.75
CA ILE A 78 6.79 15.78 -4.40
C ILE A 78 7.03 15.76 -5.90
N LYS A 79 6.06 15.29 -6.70
CA LYS A 79 6.18 15.34 -8.16
C LYS A 79 6.02 16.78 -8.67
N ALA A 80 6.65 17.12 -9.79
CA ALA A 80 6.58 18.48 -10.33
C ALA A 80 5.13 18.89 -10.65
N SER A 81 4.32 18.00 -11.23
CA SER A 81 2.91 18.28 -11.53
C SER A 81 1.94 18.06 -10.36
N GLU A 82 2.45 17.70 -9.17
CA GLU A 82 1.60 17.38 -8.02
C GLU A 82 0.81 18.60 -7.52
N GLU A 83 -0.50 18.40 -7.37
CA GLU A 83 -1.41 19.39 -6.80
C GLU A 83 -1.55 19.19 -5.29
N ALA A 84 -1.55 20.29 -4.54
CA ALA A 84 -1.73 20.22 -3.10
C ALA A 84 -3.18 19.85 -2.74
N SER A 85 -3.35 19.00 -1.73
CA SER A 85 -4.68 18.77 -1.14
C SER A 85 -5.26 20.06 -0.56
N TYR A 86 -6.52 20.02 -0.13
CA TYR A 86 -7.16 21.17 0.53
C TYR A 86 -6.64 21.46 1.95
N VAL A 87 -5.66 20.70 2.45
CA VAL A 87 -4.92 21.02 3.68
C VAL A 87 -3.47 21.44 3.44
N GLY A 88 -2.82 20.95 2.38
CA GLY A 88 -1.45 21.32 2.01
C GLY A 88 -0.78 20.28 1.10
N LEU A 89 0.32 20.66 0.45
CA LEU A 89 1.11 19.78 -0.42
C LEU A 89 1.75 18.63 0.38
N GLY A 90 1.62 17.40 -0.12
CA GLY A 90 2.07 16.18 0.58
C GLY A 90 1.25 15.79 1.82
N TRP A 91 0.30 16.64 2.26
CA TRP A 91 -0.58 16.38 3.40
C TRP A 91 -1.97 15.94 2.93
N GLY A 92 -2.58 14.97 3.59
CA GLY A 92 -3.96 14.55 3.37
C GLY A 92 -4.76 14.57 4.67
N LEU A 93 -6.04 14.96 4.61
CA LEU A 93 -6.96 14.89 5.75
C LEU A 93 -7.72 13.56 5.71
N SER A 94 -7.57 12.75 6.75
CA SER A 94 -8.27 11.46 6.88
C SER A 94 -9.49 11.62 7.78
N ILE A 95 -10.68 11.32 7.22
CA ILE A 95 -11.98 11.43 7.89
C ILE A 95 -12.76 10.14 7.68
N GLY A 96 -12.58 9.18 8.58
CA GLY A 96 -13.37 7.94 8.61
C GLY A 96 -12.97 6.92 7.53
N GLY A 97 -13.40 7.12 6.29
CA GLY A 97 -13.16 6.17 5.21
C GLY A 97 -13.50 6.69 3.81
N THR A 98 -12.89 6.07 2.81
CA THR A 98 -13.01 6.39 1.39
C THR A 98 -12.90 5.13 0.54
N ILE A 99 -13.47 5.18 -0.66
CA ILE A 99 -13.21 4.23 -1.75
C ILE A 99 -12.70 5.05 -2.92
N SER A 100 -11.51 4.72 -3.42
CA SER A 100 -10.91 5.33 -4.60
C SER A 100 -10.88 4.33 -5.75
N ARG A 101 -10.81 4.83 -6.99
CA ARG A 101 -10.85 4.02 -8.19
C ARG A 101 -9.80 4.46 -9.19
N THR A 102 -9.07 3.49 -9.74
CA THR A 102 -8.22 3.66 -10.91
C THR A 102 -8.97 3.13 -12.12
N VAL A 103 -9.28 4.01 -13.07
CA VAL A 103 -9.96 3.62 -14.31
C VAL A 103 -8.96 3.01 -15.28
N LYS A 104 -9.25 1.83 -15.81
CA LYS A 104 -8.48 1.10 -16.83
C LYS A 104 -9.28 1.15 -18.12
N SER A 105 -8.79 1.89 -19.12
CA SER A 105 -9.48 2.06 -20.41
C SER A 105 -10.86 2.75 -20.28
N LEU A 106 -11.99 2.02 -20.28
CA LEU A 106 -13.34 2.57 -20.16
C LEU A 106 -13.84 2.43 -18.72
N ASN A 107 -14.98 3.08 -18.45
CA ASN A 107 -15.56 3.12 -17.12
C ASN A 107 -16.47 1.89 -16.89
N ASP A 108 -16.17 1.05 -15.90
CA ASP A 108 -17.02 -0.11 -15.56
C ASP A 108 -18.40 0.22 -14.99
N ILE A 109 -18.60 1.43 -14.46
CA ILE A 109 -19.84 1.82 -13.77
C ILE A 109 -20.89 2.39 -14.76
N GLN A 110 -20.44 2.94 -15.89
CA GLN A 110 -21.28 3.53 -16.95
C GLN A 110 -21.06 2.74 -18.25
N GLY A 111 -22.13 2.18 -18.83
CA GLY A 111 -22.06 1.06 -19.80
C GLY A 111 -20.99 1.12 -20.90
N GLY A 112 -20.45 -0.05 -21.25
CA GLY A 112 -19.39 -0.23 -22.27
C GLY A 112 -18.10 -0.86 -21.72
N GLY A 113 -17.94 -0.86 -20.39
CA GLY A 113 -16.85 -1.49 -19.62
C GLY A 113 -17.09 -2.93 -19.15
N TRP A 114 -16.14 -3.43 -18.37
CA TRP A 114 -15.78 -4.83 -18.09
C TRP A 114 -16.94 -5.80 -17.77
N LEU A 115 -17.15 -6.85 -18.56
CA LEU A 115 -17.59 -6.76 -19.95
C LEU A 115 -19.08 -7.05 -19.97
N PHE A 116 -19.84 -6.10 -20.50
CA PHE A 116 -21.27 -6.01 -20.91
C PHE A 116 -22.14 -7.28 -21.11
N ASP A 117 -21.60 -8.51 -21.16
CA ASP A 117 -22.32 -9.79 -21.29
C ASP A 117 -21.43 -10.93 -20.73
N ASP A 118 -21.95 -11.70 -19.77
CA ASP A 118 -21.22 -12.77 -19.08
C ASP A 118 -20.97 -14.01 -19.96
N GLN A 119 -21.69 -14.15 -21.09
CA GLN A 119 -21.65 -15.37 -21.91
C GLN A 119 -20.48 -15.44 -22.90
N LEU A 120 -19.67 -14.38 -23.03
CA LEU A 120 -18.74 -14.23 -24.14
C LEU A 120 -17.27 -14.52 -23.79
N MET A 121 -16.94 -14.69 -22.50
CA MET A 121 -15.61 -15.04 -21.99
C MET A 121 -15.72 -15.96 -20.75
N PRO A 122 -15.97 -17.27 -20.92
CA PRO A 122 -15.93 -18.20 -19.79
C PRO A 122 -14.51 -18.24 -19.18
N GLU A 123 -14.40 -18.47 -17.87
CA GLU A 123 -13.10 -18.58 -17.15
C GLU A 123 -12.17 -19.64 -17.77
N THR A 124 -12.72 -20.58 -18.55
CA THR A 124 -12.01 -21.62 -19.29
C THR A 124 -11.57 -21.23 -20.72
N TYR A 125 -11.94 -20.05 -21.22
CA TYR A 125 -11.53 -19.59 -22.55
C TYR A 125 -10.02 -19.30 -22.59
N ASN A 126 -9.33 -19.89 -23.58
CA ASN A 126 -7.91 -19.68 -23.82
C ASN A 126 -7.71 -18.86 -25.11
N PRO A 127 -7.44 -17.55 -25.02
CA PRO A 127 -7.29 -16.67 -26.18
C PRO A 127 -5.94 -16.82 -26.90
N THR A 128 -5.02 -17.66 -26.42
CA THR A 128 -3.75 -17.93 -27.10
C THR A 128 -3.90 -18.68 -28.42
N VAL A 129 -5.08 -19.24 -28.69
CA VAL A 129 -5.42 -19.79 -30.01
C VAL A 129 -5.87 -18.63 -30.90
N GLN A 130 -4.91 -17.96 -31.53
CA GLN A 130 -5.19 -17.19 -32.76
C GLN A 130 -5.84 -18.15 -33.76
N PRO A 131 -6.91 -17.77 -34.49
CA PRO A 131 -7.44 -18.61 -35.57
C PRO A 131 -6.33 -18.76 -36.61
N GLN A 132 -5.67 -19.91 -36.62
CA GLN A 132 -4.59 -20.17 -37.55
C GLN A 132 -5.22 -20.49 -38.91
N GLY A 133 -5.40 -19.43 -39.71
CA GLY A 133 -5.74 -19.49 -41.13
C GLY A 133 -7.23 -19.42 -41.43
N GLU A 134 -7.74 -18.22 -41.70
CA GLU A 134 -8.87 -18.00 -42.61
C GLU A 134 -8.83 -16.53 -43.07
N ILE A 135 -8.31 -16.31 -44.29
CA ILE A 135 -8.15 -14.98 -44.95
C ILE A 135 -9.44 -14.57 -45.69
N ASP A 136 -10.48 -15.40 -45.67
CA ASP A 136 -11.76 -15.08 -46.30
C ASP A 136 -12.71 -14.48 -45.28
N GLY A 137 -12.94 -13.16 -45.40
CA GLY A 137 -13.63 -12.27 -44.46
C GLY A 137 -15.11 -12.55 -44.16
N THR A 138 -15.47 -13.79 -43.86
CA THR A 138 -16.73 -14.17 -43.20
C THR A 138 -16.40 -14.70 -41.80
N PRO A 139 -16.69 -13.94 -40.72
CA PRO A 139 -16.52 -14.45 -39.37
C PRO A 139 -17.52 -15.60 -39.17
N THR A 140 -17.02 -16.83 -39.10
CA THR A 140 -17.86 -17.98 -38.78
C THR A 140 -18.21 -17.99 -37.29
N THR A 141 -19.33 -18.59 -36.95
CA THR A 141 -19.97 -18.68 -35.61
C THR A 141 -19.13 -19.33 -34.50
N GLN A 142 -17.85 -19.65 -34.73
CA GLN A 142 -16.99 -20.40 -33.82
C GLN A 142 -16.24 -19.56 -32.78
N HIS A 143 -16.17 -18.23 -32.94
CA HIS A 143 -15.47 -17.34 -32.00
C HIS A 143 -16.34 -16.16 -31.54
N PRO A 144 -17.33 -16.41 -30.66
CA PRO A 144 -18.30 -15.40 -30.20
C PRO A 144 -17.63 -14.19 -29.53
N PHE A 145 -16.51 -14.41 -28.82
CA PHE A 145 -15.71 -13.32 -28.24
C PHE A 145 -15.13 -12.37 -29.30
N TRP A 146 -14.58 -12.91 -30.40
CA TRP A 146 -13.95 -12.13 -31.47
C TRP A 146 -14.99 -11.31 -32.24
N LEU A 147 -16.14 -11.92 -32.54
CA LEU A 147 -17.31 -11.24 -33.09
C LEU A 147 -17.80 -10.11 -32.18
N TYR A 148 -17.74 -10.29 -30.87
CA TYR A 148 -18.20 -9.28 -29.92
C TYR A 148 -17.29 -8.05 -29.85
N ILE A 149 -15.96 -8.24 -29.80
CA ILE A 149 -15.01 -7.12 -29.77
C ILE A 149 -14.87 -6.41 -31.12
N SER A 150 -15.11 -7.11 -32.25
CA SER A 150 -14.97 -6.55 -33.61
C SER A 150 -16.29 -6.08 -34.25
N GLY A 151 -17.44 -6.63 -33.84
CA GLY A 151 -18.66 -6.63 -34.64
C GLY A 151 -19.63 -5.46 -34.47
N ASN A 152 -19.32 -4.42 -33.69
CA ASN A 152 -20.33 -3.40 -33.39
C ASN A 152 -19.77 -1.99 -33.09
N GLY A 153 -18.84 -1.48 -33.91
CA GLY A 153 -18.55 -0.03 -34.04
C GLY A 153 -18.27 0.80 -32.77
N GLY A 154 -18.06 0.16 -31.62
CA GLY A 154 -17.91 0.80 -30.32
C GLY A 154 -16.80 0.12 -29.54
N GLN A 155 -15.96 0.93 -28.90
CA GLN A 155 -14.87 0.45 -28.03
C GLN A 155 -15.47 -0.40 -26.92
N LYS A 156 -15.08 -1.68 -26.84
CA LYS A 156 -15.41 -2.60 -25.76
C LYS A 156 -14.20 -2.71 -24.85
N ASP A 157 -14.43 -2.61 -23.56
CA ASP A 157 -13.36 -2.69 -22.58
C ASP A 157 -13.46 -3.95 -21.73
N THR A 158 -12.32 -4.63 -21.71
CA THR A 158 -12.11 -5.98 -21.18
C THR A 158 -11.24 -5.97 -19.93
N GLU A 159 -10.79 -4.80 -19.50
CA GLU A 159 -9.96 -4.58 -18.31
C GLU A 159 -10.83 -4.06 -17.15
N PRO A 160 -10.77 -4.66 -15.95
CA PRO A 160 -11.53 -4.15 -14.81
C PRO A 160 -10.87 -2.90 -14.22
N ASP A 161 -11.71 -1.99 -13.77
CA ASP A 161 -11.33 -0.89 -12.89
C ASP A 161 -10.98 -1.42 -11.50
N ILE A 162 -9.86 -0.94 -10.97
CA ILE A 162 -9.37 -1.33 -9.63
C ILE A 162 -9.84 -0.31 -8.61
N PHE A 163 -10.54 -0.79 -7.59
CA PHE A 163 -11.02 0.01 -6.47
C PHE A 163 -10.19 -0.27 -5.22
N ASN A 164 -9.83 0.77 -4.46
CA ASN A 164 -9.17 0.65 -3.16
C ASN A 164 -10.07 1.23 -2.08
N TYR A 165 -10.30 0.53 -0.98
CA TYR A 165 -11.09 1.03 0.14
C TYR A 165 -10.27 1.19 1.41
N ASN A 166 -10.72 2.08 2.29
CA ASN A 166 -10.38 2.08 3.70
C ASN A 166 -11.61 2.38 4.56
N PHE A 167 -11.83 1.57 5.60
CA PHE A 167 -12.94 1.75 6.53
C PHE A 167 -12.68 1.05 7.86
N MET A 168 -12.72 1.79 8.96
CA MET A 168 -12.59 1.24 10.33
C MET A 168 -11.39 0.30 10.54
N GLY A 169 -10.24 0.65 9.97
CA GLY A 169 -9.00 -0.14 10.08
C GLY A 169 -8.88 -1.29 9.07
N PHE A 170 -9.90 -1.53 8.25
CA PHE A 170 -9.83 -2.43 7.09
C PHE A 170 -9.50 -1.64 5.84
N SER A 171 -8.67 -2.21 4.97
CA SER A 171 -8.36 -1.68 3.65
C SER A 171 -7.99 -2.80 2.70
N GLY A 172 -8.15 -2.55 1.41
CA GLY A 172 -7.74 -3.50 0.38
C GLY A 172 -8.23 -3.08 -0.99
N SER A 173 -7.96 -3.94 -1.97
CA SER A 173 -8.30 -3.74 -3.37
C SER A 173 -9.43 -4.68 -3.82
N PHE A 174 -10.32 -4.23 -4.71
CA PHE A 174 -11.37 -5.06 -5.32
C PHE A 174 -11.74 -4.59 -6.73
N VAL A 175 -12.49 -5.42 -7.44
CA VAL A 175 -13.12 -5.11 -8.73
C VAL A 175 -14.63 -5.38 -8.64
N LEU A 176 -15.42 -4.83 -9.57
CA LEU A 176 -16.84 -5.19 -9.68
C LEU A 176 -16.98 -6.67 -10.11
N PRO A 177 -18.18 -7.26 -10.22
CA PRO A 177 -18.36 -8.53 -10.93
C PRO A 177 -18.56 -8.34 -12.45
N LYS A 178 -18.22 -9.34 -13.27
CA LYS A 178 -18.32 -9.25 -14.74
C LYS A 178 -19.78 -8.98 -15.16
N GLY A 179 -19.98 -8.15 -16.19
CA GLY A 179 -21.31 -7.85 -16.76
C GLY A 179 -22.10 -6.76 -16.02
N HIS A 180 -21.46 -6.02 -15.11
CA HIS A 180 -22.10 -5.08 -14.19
C HIS A 180 -22.39 -3.67 -14.79
N GLY A 181 -22.80 -3.56 -16.06
CA GLY A 181 -23.04 -2.27 -16.73
C GLY A 181 -24.52 -1.95 -16.99
N ASP A 182 -24.89 -0.65 -16.99
CA ASP A 182 -26.26 -0.16 -17.30
C ASP A 182 -26.75 -0.46 -18.74
N GLY A 183 -25.96 -1.15 -19.54
CA GLY A 183 -26.25 -1.41 -20.96
C GLY A 183 -26.85 -2.78 -21.29
N HIS A 184 -27.04 -3.67 -20.31
CA HIS A 184 -27.57 -5.02 -20.54
C HIS A 184 -28.82 -5.31 -19.69
N SER A 185 -29.99 -5.21 -20.32
CA SER A 185 -31.18 -6.08 -20.14
C SER A 185 -32.50 -5.30 -20.23
N THR A 186 -33.21 -5.49 -21.34
CA THR A 186 -34.64 -5.18 -21.46
C THR A 186 -35.52 -6.17 -20.69
N THR A 187 -34.94 -7.19 -20.03
CA THR A 187 -35.67 -8.21 -19.27
C THR A 187 -34.82 -8.75 -18.10
N SER A 188 -34.87 -8.05 -16.95
CA SER A 188 -34.37 -8.39 -15.59
C SER A 188 -33.21 -7.56 -15.01
N SER A 189 -33.63 -6.57 -14.20
CA SER A 189 -33.01 -6.03 -12.98
C SER A 189 -32.19 -4.72 -13.04
N ALA A 190 -32.89 -3.64 -13.40
CA ALA A 190 -32.61 -2.27 -12.96
C ALA A 190 -32.69 -2.06 -11.42
N ALA A 191 -32.35 -3.07 -10.59
CA ALA A 191 -32.56 -3.07 -9.14
C ALA A 191 -31.66 -4.06 -8.36
N SER A 192 -30.44 -4.36 -8.82
CA SER A 192 -29.54 -5.29 -8.12
C SER A 192 -28.46 -4.58 -7.31
N THR A 193 -28.33 -4.99 -6.04
CA THR A 193 -27.13 -4.82 -5.23
C THR A 193 -26.23 -6.04 -5.47
N SER A 194 -24.98 -5.81 -5.85
CA SER A 194 -24.03 -6.89 -6.20
C SER A 194 -22.91 -6.96 -5.18
N ALA A 195 -22.54 -8.18 -4.77
CA ALA A 195 -21.29 -8.39 -4.04
C ALA A 195 -20.11 -8.15 -4.99
N ILE A 196 -19.05 -7.53 -4.49
CA ILE A 196 -17.83 -7.28 -5.27
C ILE A 196 -16.89 -8.48 -5.26
N VAL A 197 -15.85 -8.46 -6.10
CA VAL A 197 -14.78 -9.46 -6.09
C VAL A 197 -13.53 -8.83 -5.48
N LYS A 198 -13.14 -9.27 -4.28
CA LYS A 198 -11.94 -8.77 -3.61
C LYS A 198 -10.68 -9.35 -4.24
N LEU A 199 -9.67 -8.50 -4.36
CA LEU A 199 -8.29 -8.89 -4.72
C LEU A 199 -7.48 -9.16 -3.44
N GLU A 200 -7.68 -8.34 -2.41
CA GLU A 200 -7.15 -8.56 -1.06
C GLU A 200 -8.28 -9.06 -0.16
N GLU A 201 -8.18 -10.30 0.29
CA GLU A 201 -9.25 -10.95 1.05
C GLU A 201 -9.20 -10.57 2.54
N ASP A 202 -10.37 -10.24 3.08
CA ASP A 202 -10.57 -9.89 4.49
C ASP A 202 -12.02 -10.23 4.92
N PRO A 203 -12.35 -10.22 6.23
CA PRO A 203 -13.67 -10.63 6.72
C PRO A 203 -14.79 -9.57 6.51
N THR A 204 -14.54 -8.46 5.81
CA THR A 204 -15.58 -7.46 5.51
C THR A 204 -16.54 -7.95 4.42
N LYS A 205 -17.76 -7.40 4.36
CA LYS A 205 -18.65 -7.56 3.20
C LYS A 205 -18.77 -6.23 2.47
N ILE A 206 -18.59 -6.24 1.15
CA ILE A 206 -18.69 -5.04 0.32
C ILE A 206 -19.75 -5.28 -0.75
N TYR A 207 -20.68 -4.33 -0.88
CA TYR A 207 -21.75 -4.34 -1.86
C TYR A 207 -21.74 -3.06 -2.66
N PHE A 208 -22.00 -3.19 -3.96
CA PHE A 208 -22.26 -2.05 -4.85
C PHE A 208 -23.75 -1.98 -5.17
N ASP A 209 -24.34 -0.79 -4.96
CA ASP A 209 -25.70 -0.46 -5.33
C ASP A 209 -25.69 0.12 -6.75
N ASN A 210 -26.22 -0.61 -7.73
CA ASN A 210 -26.19 -0.17 -9.13
C ASN A 210 -27.07 1.07 -9.39
N PRO A 211 -28.34 1.15 -8.93
CA PRO A 211 -29.18 2.32 -9.23
C PRO A 211 -28.64 3.63 -8.64
N GLY A 212 -28.15 3.58 -7.41
CA GLY A 212 -27.58 4.70 -6.69
C GLY A 212 -26.09 4.91 -6.94
N LYS A 213 -25.39 3.96 -7.57
CA LYS A 213 -23.96 3.99 -7.90
C LYS A 213 -23.07 4.27 -6.68
N PHE A 214 -23.31 3.56 -5.58
CA PHE A 214 -22.60 3.74 -4.31
C PHE A 214 -22.25 2.41 -3.66
N PHE A 215 -21.36 2.43 -2.67
CA PHE A 215 -20.92 1.23 -1.97
C PHE A 215 -21.40 1.21 -0.52
N THR A 216 -21.58 -0.02 -0.01
CA THR A 216 -21.78 -0.29 1.42
C THR A 216 -20.74 -1.29 1.88
N ILE A 217 -20.07 -0.99 3.00
CA ILE A 217 -19.10 -1.89 3.63
C ILE A 217 -19.62 -2.29 5.01
N THR A 218 -19.69 -3.59 5.28
CA THR A 218 -20.03 -4.15 6.60
C THR A 218 -18.80 -4.81 7.22
N THR A 219 -18.34 -4.28 8.34
CA THR A 219 -17.22 -4.86 9.12
C THR A 219 -17.62 -6.20 9.76
N PRO A 220 -16.67 -7.05 10.18
CA PRO A 220 -16.99 -8.31 10.89
C PRO A 220 -17.54 -8.09 12.31
N ALA A 221 -17.57 -6.84 12.79
CA ALA A 221 -18.25 -6.44 14.03
C ALA A 221 -19.68 -5.93 13.77
N GLY A 222 -20.14 -5.90 12.51
CA GLY A 222 -21.49 -5.48 12.13
C GLY A 222 -21.70 -3.97 11.94
N PHE A 223 -20.64 -3.14 12.03
CA PHE A 223 -20.74 -1.73 11.61
C PHE A 223 -20.90 -1.63 10.10
N VAL A 224 -21.83 -0.79 9.65
CA VAL A 224 -22.14 -0.57 8.23
C VAL A 224 -21.76 0.86 7.83
N GLY A 225 -20.84 1.01 6.87
CA GLY A 225 -20.47 2.29 6.27
C GLY A 225 -21.16 2.48 4.91
N GLU A 226 -21.84 3.61 4.71
CA GLU A 226 -22.45 4.00 3.43
C GLU A 226 -21.57 5.05 2.70
N PHE A 227 -21.11 4.74 1.49
CA PHE A 227 -20.20 5.57 0.69
C PHE A 227 -20.96 6.23 -0.47
N LYS A 228 -21.81 7.22 -0.17
CA LYS A 228 -22.77 7.80 -1.14
C LYS A 228 -22.33 9.11 -1.79
N VAL A 229 -21.39 9.83 -1.17
CA VAL A 229 -20.91 11.11 -1.70
C VAL A 229 -19.80 10.83 -2.70
N LYS A 230 -19.85 11.45 -3.88
CA LYS A 230 -19.02 11.10 -5.03
C LYS A 230 -18.18 12.28 -5.47
N GLU A 231 -16.89 12.05 -5.66
CA GLU A 231 -16.02 12.94 -6.41
C GLU A 231 -16.03 12.54 -7.87
N TRP A 232 -16.04 13.56 -8.72
CA TRP A 232 -16.09 13.32 -10.14
C TRP A 232 -14.97 14.04 -10.86
N VAL A 233 -14.49 13.36 -11.88
CA VAL A 233 -13.37 13.77 -12.68
C VAL A 233 -13.72 13.61 -14.15
N THR A 234 -13.32 14.60 -14.94
CA THR A 234 -13.39 14.51 -16.41
C THR A 234 -12.03 14.81 -17.00
N SER A 235 -11.48 13.86 -17.75
CA SER A 235 -10.23 14.04 -18.49
C SER A 235 -10.53 14.57 -19.89
N LEU A 236 -9.84 15.64 -20.28
CA LEU A 236 -9.93 16.25 -21.61
C LEU A 236 -8.54 16.21 -22.25
N GLY A 237 -8.46 15.68 -23.48
CA GLY A 237 -7.23 15.62 -24.27
C GLY A 237 -7.29 16.55 -25.47
N ALA A 238 -6.14 17.11 -25.84
CA ALA A 238 -5.90 17.81 -27.10
C ALA A 238 -4.68 17.18 -27.80
N GLY A 239 -4.81 16.97 -29.10
CA GLY A 239 -3.69 16.62 -29.98
C GLY A 239 -3.17 17.86 -30.71
N ASP A 240 -1.92 17.80 -31.19
CA ASP A 240 -1.35 18.81 -32.08
C ASP A 240 -2.26 19.03 -33.31
N PRO A 241 -2.82 20.23 -33.52
CA PRO A 241 -3.64 20.51 -34.70
C PRO A 241 -2.82 20.58 -36.00
N ASP A 242 -1.52 20.88 -35.96
CA ASP A 242 -0.76 21.27 -37.15
C ASP A 242 0.75 20.92 -37.08
N ASN A 243 1.13 19.75 -37.59
CA ASN A 243 2.46 19.38 -38.10
C ASN A 243 3.71 19.69 -37.22
N GLY A 244 3.92 18.92 -36.15
CA GLY A 244 5.25 18.41 -35.76
C GLY A 244 6.24 19.43 -35.17
N GLY A 245 5.75 20.60 -34.72
CA GLY A 245 6.53 21.52 -33.88
C GLY A 245 6.34 21.23 -32.38
N PRO A 246 7.27 21.61 -31.49
CA PRO A 246 7.04 21.54 -30.05
C PRO A 246 5.82 22.40 -29.67
N LEU A 247 4.86 21.82 -28.96
CA LEU A 247 3.71 22.52 -28.39
C LEU A 247 4.23 23.61 -27.44
N THR A 248 4.31 24.84 -27.90
CA THR A 248 4.62 26.01 -27.05
C THR A 248 3.42 26.47 -26.22
N GLY A 249 2.35 25.68 -26.19
CA GLY A 249 1.19 25.85 -25.32
C GLY A 249 0.12 24.81 -25.64
N CYS A 250 -0.51 24.26 -24.62
CA CYS A 250 -1.71 23.46 -24.81
C CYS A 250 -2.88 24.37 -25.23
N SER A 251 -3.15 24.46 -26.52
CA SER A 251 -4.32 25.20 -27.02
C SER A 251 -5.55 24.32 -26.97
N PHE A 252 -6.19 24.29 -25.80
CA PHE A 252 -7.55 23.75 -25.71
C PHE A 252 -8.53 24.82 -26.19
N GLY A 253 -9.47 24.46 -27.07
CA GLY A 253 -10.66 25.29 -27.25
C GLY A 253 -11.34 25.51 -25.89
N GLU A 254 -12.03 26.65 -25.71
CA GLU A 254 -12.84 26.92 -24.51
C GLU A 254 -13.62 25.65 -24.13
N PRO A 255 -13.39 25.05 -22.94
CA PRO A 255 -14.07 23.83 -22.57
C PRO A 255 -15.57 24.06 -22.58
N ASP A 256 -16.29 23.34 -23.44
CA ASP A 256 -17.74 23.28 -23.36
C ASP A 256 -18.11 22.46 -22.11
N ILE A 257 -18.17 23.16 -20.96
CA ILE A 257 -18.53 22.57 -19.67
C ILE A 257 -19.93 21.96 -19.78
N ALA A 258 -20.84 22.53 -20.58
CA ALA A 258 -22.17 21.96 -20.79
C ALA A 258 -22.10 20.61 -21.54
N GLN A 259 -21.22 20.44 -22.52
CA GLN A 259 -20.97 19.14 -23.16
C GLN A 259 -20.26 18.17 -22.21
N THR A 260 -19.32 18.67 -21.39
CA THR A 260 -18.58 17.89 -20.40
C THR A 260 -19.50 17.31 -19.32
N LEU A 261 -20.49 18.08 -18.86
CA LEU A 261 -21.49 17.66 -17.86
C LEU A 261 -22.60 16.76 -18.44
N ASN A 262 -22.84 16.82 -19.76
CA ASN A 262 -23.90 16.06 -20.43
C ASN A 262 -23.40 14.80 -21.17
N THR A 263 -22.09 14.59 -21.28
CA THR A 263 -21.50 13.41 -21.93
C THR A 263 -21.12 12.38 -20.88
N HIS A 264 -21.20 11.08 -21.22
CA HIS A 264 -20.74 9.93 -20.42
C HIS A 264 -19.20 9.92 -20.19
N LYS A 265 -18.55 11.08 -20.23
CA LYS A 265 -17.10 11.28 -20.09
C LYS A 265 -16.68 11.60 -18.65
N ARG A 266 -17.64 11.93 -17.78
CA ARG A 266 -17.41 12.20 -16.37
C ARG A 266 -17.39 10.87 -15.60
N SER A 267 -16.29 10.61 -14.91
CA SER A 267 -16.07 9.37 -14.16
C SER A 267 -16.07 9.64 -12.66
N ILE A 268 -16.69 8.73 -11.90
CA ILE A 268 -16.56 8.75 -10.43
C ILE A 268 -15.21 8.11 -10.09
N THR A 269 -14.36 8.87 -9.43
CA THR A 269 -13.02 8.43 -9.00
C THR A 269 -12.96 8.13 -7.51
N THR A 270 -13.82 8.77 -6.71
CA THR A 270 -13.80 8.64 -5.25
C THR A 270 -15.21 8.62 -4.67
N TRP A 271 -15.46 7.75 -3.69
CA TRP A 271 -16.64 7.77 -2.84
C TRP A 271 -16.23 8.05 -1.39
N TYR A 272 -16.85 9.07 -0.80
CA TYR A 272 -16.64 9.46 0.58
C TYR A 272 -17.71 8.83 1.48
N LEU A 273 -17.28 8.41 2.67
CA LEU A 273 -18.17 7.92 3.73
C LEU A 273 -19.19 9.01 4.08
N SER A 274 -20.47 8.67 4.00
CA SER A 274 -21.61 9.56 4.26
C SER A 274 -22.32 9.24 5.58
N LYS A 275 -22.23 7.98 6.02
CA LYS A 275 -22.90 7.50 7.23
C LYS A 275 -22.24 6.23 7.75
N VAL A 276 -22.19 6.09 9.07
CA VAL A 276 -21.91 4.84 9.76
C VAL A 276 -23.10 4.46 10.62
N ILE A 277 -23.54 3.22 10.51
CA ILE A 277 -24.58 2.62 11.33
C ILE A 277 -23.91 1.58 12.22
N SER A 278 -24.06 1.72 13.53
CA SER A 278 -23.54 0.74 14.48
C SER A 278 -24.44 -0.50 14.56
N PRO A 279 -23.93 -1.61 15.12
CA PRO A 279 -24.75 -2.78 15.48
C PRO A 279 -26.02 -2.46 16.26
N ASN A 280 -25.96 -1.45 17.12
CA ASN A 280 -27.08 -1.01 17.95
C ASN A 280 -28.05 -0.06 17.21
N GLY A 281 -27.87 0.14 15.90
CA GLY A 281 -28.69 1.01 15.07
C GLY A 281 -28.43 2.52 15.24
N ARG A 282 -27.40 2.90 16.00
CA ARG A 282 -26.99 4.31 16.16
C ARG A 282 -26.35 4.79 14.86
N GLN A 283 -26.44 6.10 14.59
CA GLN A 283 -25.96 6.69 13.34
C GLN A 283 -24.97 7.83 13.59
N LEU A 284 -23.88 7.80 12.82
CA LEU A 284 -22.91 8.88 12.67
C LEU A 284 -22.97 9.37 11.23
N HIS A 285 -23.20 10.65 11.02
CA HIS A 285 -23.39 11.26 9.71
C HIS A 285 -22.18 12.08 9.30
N PHE A 286 -21.84 12.03 8.02
CA PHE A 286 -20.74 12.76 7.40
C PHE A 286 -21.31 13.58 6.23
N GLU A 287 -21.37 14.89 6.40
CA GLU A 287 -21.87 15.83 5.41
C GLU A 287 -20.72 16.51 4.68
N TYR A 288 -20.94 16.77 3.39
CA TYR A 288 -19.99 17.42 2.49
C TYR A 288 -20.71 18.51 1.69
N ASP A 289 -19.95 19.46 1.15
CA ASP A 289 -20.50 20.52 0.30
C ASP A 289 -20.75 20.03 -1.13
N VAL A 290 -21.78 19.19 -1.28
CA VAL A 290 -22.32 18.76 -2.56
C VAL A 290 -23.81 19.11 -2.62
N LYS A 291 -24.31 19.45 -3.82
CA LYS A 291 -25.73 19.72 -4.03
C LYS A 291 -26.57 18.46 -3.89
N THR A 292 -27.88 18.65 -3.71
CA THR A 292 -28.87 17.57 -3.66
C THR A 292 -28.92 16.72 -4.93
N ASN A 293 -28.52 17.29 -6.08
CA ASN A 293 -28.40 16.57 -7.36
C ASN A 293 -27.03 15.90 -7.56
N GLY A 294 -26.14 15.93 -6.55
CA GLY A 294 -24.84 15.27 -6.57
C GLY A 294 -23.69 16.06 -7.23
N PHE A 295 -23.95 17.30 -7.70
CA PHE A 295 -22.92 18.16 -8.28
C PHE A 295 -22.20 18.99 -7.22
N SER A 296 -20.89 19.20 -7.41
CA SER A 296 -20.14 20.19 -6.64
C SER A 296 -20.21 21.56 -7.33
N ASP A 297 -20.32 22.62 -6.54
CA ASP A 297 -20.11 23.98 -7.04
C ASP A 297 -18.63 24.32 -7.20
N TYR A 298 -17.73 23.52 -6.63
CA TYR A 298 -16.31 23.79 -6.59
C TYR A 298 -15.58 23.00 -7.67
N ILE A 299 -15.31 23.66 -8.78
CA ILE A 299 -14.75 23.02 -9.97
C ILE A 299 -13.40 23.65 -10.30
N SER A 300 -12.40 22.80 -10.54
CA SER A 300 -11.08 23.25 -10.99
C SER A 300 -10.59 22.51 -12.22
N GLN A 301 -9.56 23.08 -12.82
CA GLN A 301 -8.72 22.45 -13.82
C GLN A 301 -7.35 22.10 -13.21
N SER A 302 -6.82 20.91 -13.52
CA SER A 302 -5.45 20.50 -13.20
C SER A 302 -4.44 21.14 -14.14
N ALA A 303 -3.17 21.22 -13.72
CA ALA A 303 -2.08 21.50 -14.66
C ALA A 303 -2.12 20.53 -15.87
N PRO A 304 -1.69 20.99 -17.07
CA PRO A 304 -1.63 20.14 -18.24
C PRO A 304 -0.59 19.04 -18.03
N ASN A 305 -1.01 17.80 -18.29
CA ASN A 305 -0.14 16.63 -18.39
C ASN A 305 0.27 16.47 -19.86
N PHE A 306 1.57 16.48 -20.12
CA PHE A 306 2.13 16.30 -21.45
C PHE A 306 2.52 14.85 -21.66
N SER A 307 2.19 14.33 -22.84
CA SER A 307 2.65 13.03 -23.31
C SER A 307 3.17 13.19 -24.73
N GLU A 308 4.41 12.76 -24.93
CA GLU A 308 5.09 12.86 -26.21
C GLU A 308 5.37 11.47 -26.77
N LYS A 309 5.13 11.31 -28.07
CA LYS A 309 5.42 10.11 -28.83
C LYS A 309 6.22 10.49 -30.07
N ARG A 310 7.41 9.89 -30.22
CA ARG A 310 8.23 10.00 -31.44
C ARG A 310 8.17 8.70 -32.22
N SER A 311 7.70 8.77 -33.46
CA SER A 311 7.60 7.59 -34.34
C SER A 311 8.74 7.57 -35.37
N VAL A 312 9.40 6.43 -35.53
CA VAL A 312 10.47 6.20 -36.51
C VAL A 312 10.11 5.04 -37.42
N ASP A 313 10.18 5.26 -38.73
CA ASP A 313 10.01 4.22 -39.74
C ASP A 313 11.24 3.30 -39.77
N GLY A 314 11.01 2.00 -39.53
CA GLY A 314 12.04 0.97 -39.55
C GLY A 314 12.64 0.67 -40.93
N ALA A 315 11.97 1.05 -42.02
CA ALA A 315 12.43 0.80 -43.39
C ALA A 315 13.21 1.98 -44.02
N TRP A 316 12.90 3.23 -43.63
CA TRP A 316 13.45 4.43 -44.30
C TRP A 316 14.19 5.41 -43.39
N GLN A 317 14.40 5.08 -42.10
CA GLN A 317 15.14 5.92 -41.13
C GLN A 317 14.67 7.39 -41.10
N THR A 318 13.43 7.65 -41.50
CA THR A 318 12.85 8.99 -41.51
C THR A 318 12.00 9.13 -40.26
N VAL A 319 12.20 10.20 -39.48
CA VAL A 319 11.27 10.55 -38.40
C VAL A 319 9.97 10.93 -39.09
N THR A 320 8.93 10.12 -38.92
CA THR A 320 7.68 10.30 -39.68
C THR A 320 6.75 11.26 -38.96
N ASP A 321 6.64 11.18 -37.62
CA ASP A 321 5.76 12.04 -36.82
C ASP A 321 6.27 12.18 -35.36
N ASP A 322 6.48 13.41 -34.90
CA ASP A 322 6.52 13.75 -33.48
C ASP A 322 5.10 14.15 -33.06
N VAL A 323 4.39 13.24 -32.39
CA VAL A 323 3.05 13.50 -31.88
C VAL A 323 3.16 13.91 -30.43
N GLN A 324 2.90 15.19 -30.19
CA GLN A 324 2.72 15.70 -28.84
C GLN A 324 1.22 15.78 -28.52
N SER A 325 0.86 15.29 -27.35
CA SER A 325 -0.48 15.38 -26.83
C SER A 325 -0.42 15.97 -25.43
N CYS A 326 -1.47 16.69 -25.05
CA CYS A 326 -1.63 17.06 -23.67
C CYS A 326 -3.06 16.87 -23.21
N SER A 327 -3.19 16.67 -21.91
CA SER A 327 -4.49 16.51 -21.26
C SER A 327 -4.54 17.34 -20.00
N TYR A 328 -5.74 17.72 -19.59
CA TYR A 328 -5.96 18.16 -18.22
C TYR A 328 -7.21 17.48 -17.68
N THR A 329 -7.34 17.58 -16.38
CA THR A 329 -8.40 16.97 -15.63
C THR A 329 -9.25 18.07 -15.00
N ILE A 330 -10.56 18.04 -15.24
CA ILE A 330 -11.54 18.83 -14.51
C ILE A 330 -11.94 18.03 -13.27
N VAL A 331 -11.81 18.63 -12.10
CA VAL A 331 -12.11 18.01 -10.81
C VAL A 331 -13.27 18.74 -10.14
N GLU A 332 -14.29 18.00 -9.75
CA GLU A 332 -15.40 18.48 -8.91
C GLU A 332 -15.11 18.16 -7.45
N HIS A 333 -14.57 19.15 -6.73
CA HIS A 333 -14.06 18.98 -5.38
C HIS A 333 -15.18 18.71 -4.38
N VAL A 334 -14.92 17.78 -3.46
CA VAL A 334 -15.82 17.50 -2.34
C VAL A 334 -15.12 17.90 -1.04
N TYR A 335 -15.71 18.86 -0.32
CA TYR A 335 -15.15 19.33 0.95
C TYR A 335 -15.99 18.86 2.14
N PRO A 336 -15.36 18.44 3.26
CA PRO A 336 -16.09 18.11 4.47
C PRO A 336 -16.80 19.35 5.01
N LYS A 337 -18.03 19.16 5.48
CA LYS A 337 -18.90 20.20 6.02
C LYS A 337 -19.16 19.98 7.49
N ARG A 338 -19.65 18.79 7.86
CA ARG A 338 -20.07 18.49 9.22
C ARG A 338 -20.00 16.99 9.50
N ILE A 339 -19.60 16.61 10.71
CA ILE A 339 -19.77 15.24 11.21
C ILE A 339 -20.60 15.34 12.46
N TYR A 340 -21.73 14.65 12.52
CA TYR A 340 -22.60 14.73 13.68
C TYR A 340 -23.25 13.41 14.00
N SER A 341 -23.59 13.24 15.26
CA SER A 341 -24.33 12.09 15.73
C SER A 341 -25.69 12.50 16.25
N THR A 342 -26.72 11.76 15.84
CA THR A 342 -28.10 12.01 16.26
C THR A 342 -28.42 11.51 17.66
N TYR A 343 -27.54 10.73 18.30
CA TYR A 343 -27.83 10.10 19.61
C TYR A 343 -27.03 10.69 20.78
N ASN A 344 -25.73 10.97 20.65
CA ASN A 344 -24.91 11.56 21.72
C ASN A 344 -24.72 13.09 21.57
N GLY A 345 -25.31 13.68 20.52
CA GLY A 345 -25.25 15.11 20.21
C GLY A 345 -23.86 15.62 19.86
N LEU A 346 -22.91 14.76 19.49
CA LEU A 346 -21.63 15.17 18.91
C LEU A 346 -21.87 16.01 17.65
N ASP A 347 -21.15 17.12 17.52
CA ASP A 347 -21.27 18.01 16.37
C ASP A 347 -19.91 18.62 16.00
N ILE A 348 -19.37 18.25 14.84
CA ILE A 348 -18.08 18.70 14.31
C ILE A 348 -18.35 19.53 13.06
N ASN A 349 -17.92 20.79 13.03
CA ASN A 349 -18.17 21.70 11.90
C ASN A 349 -16.86 22.17 11.28
N PHE A 350 -16.71 21.99 9.96
CA PHE A 350 -15.50 22.34 9.22
C PHE A 350 -15.56 23.76 8.66
N THR A 351 -14.46 24.48 8.79
CA THR A 351 -14.27 25.85 8.28
C THR A 351 -13.39 25.83 7.03
N LYS A 352 -13.69 26.70 6.07
CA LYS A 352 -13.06 26.73 4.75
C LYS A 352 -12.85 28.16 4.26
N THR A 353 -11.86 28.36 3.41
CA THR A 353 -11.61 29.63 2.69
C THR A 353 -11.14 29.36 1.27
N ALA A 354 -11.23 30.35 0.37
CA ALA A 354 -10.72 30.20 -1.00
C ALA A 354 -9.20 29.98 -1.03
N ARG A 355 -8.73 29.30 -2.08
CA ARG A 355 -7.30 29.08 -2.35
C ARG A 355 -6.91 29.57 -3.74
N ALA A 356 -5.66 29.99 -3.91
CA ALA A 356 -5.16 30.66 -5.13
C ALA A 356 -4.29 29.76 -6.04
N ASP A 357 -3.85 28.61 -5.55
CA ASP A 357 -2.94 27.69 -6.24
C ASP A 357 -3.64 26.72 -7.19
N VAL A 358 -4.96 26.81 -7.31
CA VAL A 358 -5.78 25.94 -8.17
C VAL A 358 -6.60 26.81 -9.12
N SER A 359 -6.60 26.47 -10.41
CA SER A 359 -7.34 27.23 -11.42
C SER A 359 -8.85 27.01 -11.27
N ALA A 360 -9.57 28.06 -10.87
CA ALA A 360 -11.02 28.06 -10.82
C ALA A 360 -11.59 28.27 -12.24
N LEU A 361 -12.59 27.47 -12.63
CA LEU A 361 -13.35 27.69 -13.86
C LEU A 361 -14.41 28.82 -13.72
N ALA A 362 -14.41 29.56 -12.60
CA ALA A 362 -15.41 30.56 -12.25
C ALA A 362 -15.55 31.73 -13.23
N ASN A 363 -14.58 31.94 -14.13
CA ASN A 363 -14.61 32.99 -15.15
C ASN A 363 -15.28 32.54 -16.47
N TYR A 364 -15.61 31.26 -16.63
CA TYR A 364 -16.30 30.75 -17.82
C TYR A 364 -17.82 30.92 -17.65
N HIS A 365 -18.43 31.81 -18.44
CA HIS A 365 -19.89 31.88 -18.54
C HIS A 365 -20.42 30.62 -19.24
N ILE A 366 -20.97 29.67 -18.48
CA ILE A 366 -21.69 28.52 -19.06
C ILE A 366 -23.01 29.03 -19.66
N ASN A 367 -22.97 29.43 -20.93
CA ASN A 367 -24.18 29.62 -21.71
C ASN A 367 -24.63 28.26 -22.26
N PHE A 368 -25.65 27.64 -21.64
CA PHE A 368 -26.32 26.43 -22.16
C PHE A 368 -26.98 26.63 -23.55
N ALA A 369 -26.88 27.83 -24.14
CA ALA A 369 -27.75 28.34 -25.19
C ALA A 369 -27.47 27.83 -26.61
N GLN A 370 -26.37 27.11 -26.89
CA GLN A 370 -26.00 26.84 -28.30
C GLN A 370 -26.18 25.42 -28.84
N LYS A 371 -26.59 24.41 -28.05
CA LYS A 371 -26.87 23.05 -28.59
C LYS A 371 -28.08 22.33 -28.00
N ARG A 372 -29.24 23.00 -27.95
CA ARG A 372 -30.53 22.30 -28.04
C ARG A 372 -31.51 23.15 -28.86
N GLY A 373 -31.82 22.72 -30.07
CA GLY A 373 -32.94 23.23 -30.85
C GLY A 373 -34.31 22.87 -30.29
N GLU A 374 -34.45 22.58 -29.00
CA GLU A 374 -35.68 22.04 -28.39
C GLU A 374 -35.86 22.42 -26.90
N VAL A 375 -35.67 23.69 -26.50
CA VAL A 375 -36.38 24.19 -25.30
C VAL A 375 -36.72 25.67 -25.51
N ASN A 376 -37.88 25.94 -26.12
CA ASN A 376 -38.55 27.22 -25.97
C ASN A 376 -39.10 27.31 -24.54
N GLY A 377 -38.36 27.94 -23.64
CA GLY A 377 -38.80 28.14 -22.25
C GLY A 377 -37.81 29.00 -21.45
N SER A 378 -38.26 30.19 -21.08
CA SER A 378 -37.55 31.21 -20.31
C SER A 378 -37.40 30.85 -18.83
N ASN A 379 -36.52 29.89 -18.51
CA ASN A 379 -35.94 29.66 -17.17
C ASN A 379 -34.72 28.73 -17.31
N GLN A 380 -33.60 29.27 -17.78
CA GLN A 380 -32.34 28.51 -17.87
C GLN A 380 -31.64 28.53 -16.50
N PRO A 381 -31.22 27.39 -15.93
CA PRO A 381 -30.49 27.38 -14.66
C PRO A 381 -29.10 28.00 -14.86
N THR A 382 -28.87 29.19 -14.30
CA THR A 382 -27.54 29.76 -14.17
C THR A 382 -26.76 28.95 -13.13
N PHE A 383 -25.71 28.23 -13.56
CA PHE A 383 -24.76 27.60 -12.64
C PHE A 383 -23.73 28.65 -12.18
N SER A 384 -23.59 28.82 -10.87
CA SER A 384 -22.52 29.64 -10.28
C SER A 384 -21.40 28.71 -9.82
N ILE A 385 -20.31 28.64 -10.58
CA ILE A 385 -19.11 27.90 -10.18
C ILE A 385 -18.40 28.72 -9.09
N LEU A 386 -18.13 28.08 -7.95
CA LEU A 386 -17.40 28.66 -6.84
C LEU A 386 -15.91 28.32 -6.95
N SER A 387 -15.07 29.24 -6.47
CA SER A 387 -13.63 29.00 -6.40
C SER A 387 -13.32 27.82 -5.47
N PRO A 388 -12.36 26.93 -5.82
CA PRO A 388 -11.88 25.88 -4.94
C PRO A 388 -11.46 26.42 -3.57
N GLN A 389 -11.59 25.57 -2.54
CA GLN A 389 -11.40 25.94 -1.14
C GLN A 389 -10.24 25.16 -0.51
N ARG A 390 -9.70 25.72 0.57
CA ARG A 390 -8.87 25.03 1.55
C ARG A 390 -9.64 24.90 2.86
N VAL A 391 -9.47 23.78 3.56
CA VAL A 391 -9.99 23.61 4.92
C VAL A 391 -9.06 24.34 5.87
N THR A 392 -9.61 25.18 6.73
CA THR A 392 -8.84 25.99 7.71
C THR A 392 -8.91 25.44 9.13
N GLY A 393 -9.69 24.39 9.36
CA GLY A 393 -9.87 23.79 10.67
C GLY A 393 -11.30 23.31 10.91
N PHE A 394 -11.59 22.90 12.13
CA PHE A 394 -12.94 22.51 12.56
C PHE A 394 -13.13 22.74 14.06
N THR A 395 -14.39 22.90 14.46
CA THR A 395 -14.79 22.96 15.87
C THR A 395 -15.51 21.67 16.24
N VAL A 396 -15.17 21.08 17.37
CA VAL A 396 -15.91 19.99 18.00
C VAL A 396 -16.76 20.58 19.10
N GLY A 397 -18.07 20.41 19.01
CA GLY A 397 -19.02 20.84 20.00
C GLY A 397 -20.06 19.76 20.30
N SER A 398 -21.06 20.13 21.08
CA SER A 398 -22.26 19.33 21.26
C SER A 398 -23.52 20.15 21.06
N THR A 399 -24.54 19.53 20.47
CA THR A 399 -25.91 20.08 20.44
C THR A 399 -26.62 19.90 21.80
N ASN A 400 -26.04 19.15 22.73
CA ASN A 400 -26.59 18.92 24.06
C ASN A 400 -26.08 19.96 25.06
N SER A 401 -27.00 20.64 25.75
CA SER A 401 -26.70 21.67 26.76
C SER A 401 -25.99 21.17 28.03
N LEU A 402 -25.90 19.85 28.22
CA LEU A 402 -25.22 19.21 29.36
C LEU A 402 -23.75 18.87 29.09
N SER A 403 -23.28 19.07 27.84
CA SER A 403 -21.91 18.80 27.43
C SER A 403 -21.02 20.02 27.66
N SER A 404 -19.79 19.82 28.15
CA SER A 404 -18.73 20.84 28.11
C SER A 404 -17.80 20.72 26.91
N LEU A 405 -18.08 19.77 26.00
CA LEU A 405 -17.26 19.47 24.82
C LEU A 405 -17.17 20.69 23.90
N ASN A 406 -16.00 21.33 23.88
CA ASN A 406 -15.65 22.42 22.97
C ASN A 406 -14.15 22.32 22.66
N HIS A 407 -13.82 21.83 21.46
CA HIS A 407 -12.45 21.84 20.94
C HIS A 407 -12.37 22.65 19.66
N THR A 408 -11.28 23.35 19.45
CA THR A 408 -11.01 24.10 18.23
C THR A 408 -9.71 23.63 17.61
N ILE A 409 -9.82 23.16 16.37
CA ILE A 409 -8.68 22.78 15.54
C ILE A 409 -8.58 23.83 14.44
N SER A 410 -7.40 24.41 14.24
CA SER A 410 -7.14 25.37 13.16
C SER A 410 -5.83 25.08 12.44
N PHE A 411 -5.81 25.37 11.15
CA PHE A 411 -4.67 25.17 10.26
C PHE A 411 -4.09 26.53 9.87
N SER A 412 -2.80 26.72 10.15
CA SER A 412 -2.03 27.86 9.64
C SER A 412 -1.48 27.48 8.27
N GLN A 413 -1.84 28.22 7.23
CA GLN A 413 -1.54 27.87 5.84
C GLN A 413 -1.07 29.06 5.02
N SER A 414 0.00 28.85 4.25
CA SER A 414 0.56 29.78 3.27
C SER A 414 0.78 29.07 1.93
N TYR A 415 1.73 29.56 1.12
CA TYR A 415 2.04 28.99 -0.19
C TYR A 415 3.54 28.82 -0.36
N PHE A 416 3.95 27.71 -0.95
CA PHE A 416 5.21 27.65 -1.65
C PHE A 416 5.18 28.64 -2.83
N ASN A 417 6.32 29.25 -3.16
CA ASN A 417 6.45 30.26 -4.22
C ASN A 417 5.48 31.45 -4.08
N ASN A 418 5.20 31.89 -2.84
CA ASN A 418 4.17 32.90 -2.56
C ASN A 418 4.38 34.25 -3.29
N SER A 419 5.62 34.60 -3.63
CA SER A 419 5.98 35.81 -4.36
C SER A 419 5.66 35.76 -5.86
N SER A 420 5.30 34.61 -6.43
CA SER A 420 4.98 34.48 -7.85
C SER A 420 3.68 35.19 -8.22
N SER A 421 3.71 35.95 -9.32
CA SER A 421 2.53 36.54 -9.96
C SER A 421 1.67 35.48 -10.67
N ASN A 422 2.27 34.36 -11.08
CA ASN A 422 1.55 33.24 -11.69
C ASN A 422 1.14 32.24 -10.60
N ALA A 423 0.04 32.56 -9.91
CA ALA A 423 -0.40 31.81 -8.75
C ALA A 423 -0.72 30.34 -9.07
N TYR A 424 -1.39 30.07 -10.19
CA TYR A 424 -1.84 28.73 -10.55
C TYR A 424 -0.68 27.77 -10.89
N GLN A 425 0.28 28.22 -11.71
CA GLN A 425 1.37 27.34 -12.15
C GLN A 425 2.50 27.19 -11.12
N MET A 426 2.71 28.21 -10.27
CA MET A 426 3.87 28.24 -9.36
C MET A 426 3.52 28.00 -7.89
N LYS A 427 2.36 28.45 -7.41
CA LYS A 427 2.01 28.29 -5.99
C LYS A 427 1.50 26.87 -5.74
N ARG A 428 1.80 26.36 -4.55
CA ARG A 428 1.21 25.15 -3.98
C ARG A 428 0.91 25.40 -2.50
N LEU A 429 -0.29 25.06 -2.05
CA LEU A 429 -0.73 25.29 -0.66
C LEU A 429 0.25 24.62 0.31
N LYS A 430 0.68 25.37 1.32
CA LYS A 430 1.63 24.93 2.35
C LYS A 430 0.94 24.93 3.70
N LEU A 431 1.07 23.83 4.45
CA LEU A 431 0.61 23.75 5.83
C LEU A 431 1.75 24.19 6.76
N ASP A 432 1.68 25.39 7.31
CA ASP A 432 2.74 25.90 8.20
C ASP A 432 2.60 25.39 9.64
N GLY A 433 1.38 25.02 10.04
CA GLY A 433 1.13 24.51 11.38
C GLY A 433 -0.31 24.14 11.65
N VAL A 434 -0.51 23.46 12.78
CA VAL A 434 -1.82 23.06 13.30
C VAL A 434 -1.91 23.51 14.75
N THR A 435 -3.02 24.13 15.12
CA THR A 435 -3.33 24.45 16.50
C THR A 435 -4.50 23.59 16.96
N ILE A 436 -4.30 22.80 18.00
CA ILE A 436 -5.32 21.98 18.67
C ILE A 436 -5.53 22.57 20.06
N ASP A 437 -6.62 23.32 20.20
CA ASP A 437 -6.89 24.16 21.36
C ASP A 437 -5.73 25.14 21.62
N ASP A 438 -4.93 24.92 22.67
CA ASP A 438 -3.77 25.76 23.00
C ASP A 438 -2.43 25.18 22.51
N GLN A 439 -2.43 24.01 21.86
CA GLN A 439 -1.21 23.32 21.46
C GLN A 439 -0.90 23.57 19.99
N VAL A 440 0.25 24.18 19.73
CA VAL A 440 0.69 24.60 18.40
C VAL A 440 1.78 23.67 17.89
N TYR A 441 1.52 23.05 16.74
CA TYR A 441 2.49 22.32 15.92
C TYR A 441 2.88 23.20 14.75
N THR A 442 4.17 23.24 14.38
CA THR A 442 4.62 23.94 13.18
C THR A 442 5.52 23.07 12.32
N PHE A 443 5.48 23.33 11.01
CA PHE A 443 6.13 22.51 10.00
C PHE A 443 7.08 23.34 9.15
N GLU A 444 8.32 22.88 9.01
CA GLU A 444 9.31 23.45 8.11
C GLU A 444 9.64 22.47 7.00
N TYR A 445 9.99 22.98 5.82
CA TYR A 445 10.14 22.19 4.60
C TYR A 445 11.46 22.50 3.92
N GLU A 446 11.95 21.53 3.15
CA GLU A 446 13.08 21.67 2.27
C GLU A 446 12.74 22.57 1.08
N ASN A 447 13.65 23.50 0.76
CA ASN A 447 13.51 24.36 -0.42
C ASN A 447 14.14 23.74 -1.69
N GLY A 448 14.89 22.64 -1.58
CA GLY A 448 15.71 22.16 -2.69
C GLY A 448 16.73 23.20 -3.17
N ALA A 449 17.34 22.98 -4.33
CA ALA A 449 18.27 23.94 -4.92
C ALA A 449 17.58 25.21 -5.43
N ASN A 450 16.38 25.08 -6.03
CA ASN A 450 15.67 26.16 -6.73
C ASN A 450 14.20 26.34 -6.31
N GLY A 451 13.74 25.73 -5.20
CA GLY A 451 12.31 25.69 -4.87
C GLY A 451 11.55 24.66 -5.71
N LEU A 452 10.22 24.70 -5.58
CA LEU A 452 9.33 23.88 -6.42
C LEU A 452 9.20 24.52 -7.81
N PRO A 453 9.28 23.75 -8.91
CA PRO A 453 9.21 24.29 -10.25
C PRO A 453 7.77 24.65 -10.65
N ASP A 454 7.64 25.18 -11.87
CA ASP A 454 6.35 25.25 -12.58
C ASP A 454 5.73 23.84 -12.68
N LYS A 455 4.43 23.72 -12.43
CA LYS A 455 3.69 22.44 -12.51
C LYS A 455 3.75 21.78 -13.90
N SER A 456 4.05 22.54 -14.94
CA SER A 456 4.14 22.13 -16.34
C SER A 456 5.58 22.01 -16.87
N THR A 457 6.60 22.07 -16.00
CA THR A 457 8.01 21.93 -16.41
C THR A 457 8.31 20.59 -17.08
N PHE A 458 9.22 20.59 -18.06
CA PHE A 458 9.79 19.37 -18.65
C PHE A 458 11.10 18.94 -17.96
N GLY A 459 11.57 19.71 -16.99
CA GLY A 459 12.72 19.39 -16.13
C GLY A 459 12.39 18.33 -15.08
N VAL A 460 11.85 17.19 -15.51
CA VAL A 460 11.46 16.09 -14.64
C VAL A 460 12.21 14.81 -14.98
N ASP A 461 12.45 13.98 -13.97
CA ASP A 461 13.00 12.65 -14.17
C ASP A 461 11.97 11.65 -14.74
N TYR A 462 12.36 10.39 -14.90
CA TYR A 462 11.49 9.31 -15.42
C TYR A 462 10.24 9.05 -14.58
N TRP A 463 10.23 9.41 -13.30
CA TRP A 463 9.11 9.18 -12.38
C TRP A 463 8.30 10.45 -12.08
N GLY A 464 8.68 11.58 -12.70
CA GLY A 464 7.99 12.87 -12.62
C GLY A 464 8.48 13.80 -11.51
N TYR A 465 9.61 13.50 -10.86
CA TYR A 465 10.20 14.39 -9.86
C TYR A 465 11.09 15.43 -10.52
N TYR A 466 11.17 16.62 -9.90
CA TYR A 466 11.97 17.73 -10.43
C TYR A 466 13.47 17.39 -10.41
N ASN A 467 14.15 17.53 -11.55
CA ASN A 467 15.57 17.23 -11.68
C ASN A 467 16.45 18.44 -12.03
N GLY A 468 15.86 19.65 -12.15
CA GLY A 468 16.59 20.89 -12.43
C GLY A 468 16.88 21.15 -13.91
N LYS A 469 16.41 20.32 -14.84
CA LYS A 469 16.60 20.49 -16.29
C LYS A 469 15.52 21.38 -16.92
N ASP A 470 15.35 22.59 -16.41
CA ASP A 470 14.27 23.51 -16.82
C ASP A 470 14.34 23.97 -18.30
N ASN A 471 15.48 23.76 -18.96
CA ASN A 471 15.67 24.02 -20.38
C ASN A 471 15.26 22.85 -21.28
N ASN A 472 14.76 21.74 -20.72
CA ASN A 472 14.24 20.63 -21.49
C ASN A 472 13.07 21.09 -22.37
N THR A 473 13.11 20.72 -23.65
CA THR A 473 12.04 21.00 -24.61
C THR A 473 11.23 19.77 -25.01
N SER A 474 11.59 18.60 -24.45
CA SER A 474 10.93 17.32 -24.71
C SER A 474 11.02 16.42 -23.48
N LEU A 475 9.97 15.64 -23.26
CA LEU A 475 9.94 14.54 -22.30
C LEU A 475 10.40 13.22 -22.95
N VAL A 476 10.41 13.07 -24.28
CA VAL A 476 10.95 11.84 -24.89
C VAL A 476 12.44 11.70 -24.51
N PRO A 477 12.86 10.54 -23.98
CA PRO A 477 14.28 10.29 -23.71
C PRO A 477 15.08 10.35 -25.01
N VAL A 478 15.79 11.44 -25.26
CA VAL A 478 16.56 11.60 -26.50
C VAL A 478 17.84 10.79 -26.39
N THR A 479 17.85 9.56 -26.92
CA THR A 479 19.11 8.88 -27.23
C THR A 479 19.56 9.33 -28.63
N VAL A 480 20.44 10.33 -28.68
CA VAL A 480 21.11 10.72 -29.93
C VAL A 480 22.04 9.57 -30.34
N GLY A 481 21.63 8.72 -31.28
CA GLY A 481 22.57 7.74 -31.84
C GLY A 481 22.08 6.52 -32.63
N TYR A 482 20.82 6.37 -33.02
CA TYR A 482 20.39 5.20 -33.81
C TYR A 482 19.89 5.57 -35.21
N THR A 483 20.82 5.85 -36.13
CA THR A 483 20.57 5.91 -37.58
C THR A 483 21.02 4.63 -38.28
N THR A 484 20.99 3.47 -37.62
CA THR A 484 21.32 2.19 -38.26
C THR A 484 20.31 1.11 -37.86
N ALA A 485 19.06 1.31 -38.24
CA ALA A 485 18.13 0.20 -38.39
C ALA A 485 18.66 -0.69 -39.52
N THR A 486 19.07 -1.91 -39.17
CA THR A 486 19.27 -2.99 -40.13
C THR A 486 17.94 -3.29 -40.82
N ASN A 487 17.96 -3.46 -42.14
CA ASN A 487 16.82 -3.94 -42.92
C ASN A 487 16.26 -5.26 -42.35
N PHE A 488 15.18 -5.21 -41.58
CA PHE A 488 14.41 -6.39 -41.18
C PHE A 488 13.40 -6.73 -42.28
N TYR A 489 13.87 -7.36 -43.36
CA TYR A 489 12.98 -7.99 -44.34
C TYR A 489 12.78 -9.46 -43.93
N GLY A 490 11.63 -9.78 -43.33
CA GLY A 490 11.21 -11.16 -43.11
C GLY A 490 10.01 -11.31 -42.16
N PRO A 491 8.99 -12.12 -42.49
CA PRO A 491 7.75 -12.29 -41.71
C PRO A 491 7.91 -13.17 -40.45
N SER A 492 9.13 -13.39 -39.97
CA SER A 492 9.42 -14.23 -38.79
C SER A 492 10.39 -13.51 -37.86
N ILE A 493 9.89 -12.51 -37.14
CA ILE A 493 10.60 -11.86 -36.03
C ILE A 493 10.29 -12.64 -34.76
N ASN A 494 11.17 -13.55 -34.37
CA ASN A 494 11.13 -14.16 -33.03
C ASN A 494 12.44 -14.02 -32.26
N THR A 495 13.38 -13.19 -32.70
CA THR A 495 14.70 -13.16 -32.05
C THR A 495 15.47 -11.84 -32.26
N TYR A 496 15.92 -11.27 -31.13
CA TYR A 496 17.01 -10.29 -30.95
C TYR A 496 16.69 -8.80 -31.14
N LEU A 497 16.10 -8.19 -30.10
CA LEU A 497 16.45 -6.83 -29.71
C LEU A 497 17.66 -6.89 -28.75
N PRO A 498 18.65 -6.00 -28.83
CA PRO A 498 19.72 -5.93 -27.84
C PRO A 498 19.13 -5.64 -26.45
N ASN A 499 19.44 -6.49 -25.47
CA ASN A 499 19.00 -6.37 -24.07
C ASN A 499 19.49 -5.08 -23.37
N ASP A 500 20.40 -4.33 -24.01
CA ASP A 500 20.97 -3.09 -23.50
C ASP A 500 20.06 -1.86 -23.71
N LEU A 501 18.95 -1.98 -24.47
CA LEU A 501 18.05 -0.85 -24.77
C LEU A 501 17.04 -0.52 -23.66
N PHE A 502 17.00 -1.31 -22.57
CA PHE A 502 15.84 -1.36 -21.67
C PHE A 502 16.04 -0.67 -20.32
N TYR A 503 17.24 -0.14 -19.99
CA TYR A 503 17.55 0.21 -18.59
C TYR A 503 18.36 1.52 -18.37
N TYR A 504 18.74 2.26 -19.41
CA TYR A 504 19.60 3.45 -19.23
C TYR A 504 18.78 4.75 -19.10
N GLN A 505 19.04 5.48 -18.01
CA GLN A 505 18.57 6.84 -17.83
C GLN A 505 19.42 7.81 -18.66
N THR A 506 18.79 8.63 -19.49
CA THR A 506 19.45 9.75 -20.18
C THR A 506 19.76 10.88 -19.20
N ASP A 507 20.84 11.63 -19.42
CA ASP A 507 21.23 12.74 -18.55
C ASP A 507 20.16 13.85 -18.41
N GLU A 508 19.21 13.95 -19.35
CA GLU A 508 18.12 14.93 -19.31
C GLU A 508 16.92 14.49 -18.47
N ARG A 509 16.73 13.19 -18.29
CA ARG A 509 15.65 12.58 -17.50
C ARG A 509 16.17 11.84 -16.26
N LYS A 510 17.48 11.91 -15.97
CA LYS A 510 18.09 11.30 -14.78
C LYS A 510 17.58 11.97 -13.51
N ALA A 511 17.35 11.17 -12.46
CA ALA A 511 16.97 11.67 -11.15
C ALA A 511 18.06 12.56 -10.52
N ASN A 512 17.66 13.65 -9.87
CA ASN A 512 18.58 14.53 -9.13
C ASN A 512 17.93 15.02 -7.82
N PHE A 513 18.29 14.36 -6.72
CA PHE A 513 17.67 14.59 -5.43
C PHE A 513 17.88 16.00 -4.85
N ASN A 514 18.94 16.72 -5.25
CA ASN A 514 19.15 18.11 -4.80
C ASN A 514 18.01 19.04 -5.23
N TYR A 515 17.35 18.73 -6.35
CA TYR A 515 16.14 19.41 -6.83
C TYR A 515 14.88 18.70 -6.32
N GLY A 516 14.86 17.37 -6.38
CA GLY A 516 13.71 16.54 -6.00
C GLY A 516 13.30 16.61 -4.51
N LYS A 517 14.17 17.11 -3.63
CA LYS A 517 13.86 17.32 -2.20
C LYS A 517 12.97 18.53 -1.90
N ALA A 518 12.72 19.41 -2.87
CA ALA A 518 11.90 20.60 -2.65
C ALA A 518 10.48 20.22 -2.21
N GLY A 519 9.97 20.87 -1.16
CA GLY A 519 8.65 20.60 -0.59
C GLY A 519 8.59 19.42 0.39
N LEU A 520 9.71 18.72 0.64
CA LEU A 520 9.76 17.67 1.67
C LEU A 520 9.70 18.26 3.08
N LEU A 521 9.00 17.60 4.01
CA LEU A 521 8.91 18.02 5.40
C LEU A 521 10.26 17.87 6.10
N LYS A 522 10.90 18.97 6.43
CA LYS A 522 12.21 18.98 7.09
C LYS A 522 12.10 18.84 8.60
N LYS A 523 11.11 19.49 9.21
CA LYS A 523 11.05 19.65 10.66
C LYS A 523 9.62 19.76 11.16
N VAL A 524 9.36 19.15 12.32
CA VAL A 524 8.13 19.33 13.09
C VAL A 524 8.51 19.90 14.46
N ASN A 525 8.06 21.10 14.76
CA ASN A 525 8.16 21.66 16.11
C ASN A 525 6.89 21.31 16.90
N TYR A 526 7.08 20.76 18.10
CA TYR A 526 6.00 20.29 18.94
C TYR A 526 5.62 21.31 20.01
N PRO A 527 4.37 21.27 20.52
CA PRO A 527 3.90 22.15 21.58
C PRO A 527 4.71 22.11 22.89
N THR A 528 5.44 21.01 23.13
CA THR A 528 6.29 20.84 24.31
C THR A 528 7.59 21.65 24.25
N GLY A 529 7.90 22.26 23.10
CA GLY A 529 9.12 23.03 22.85
C GLY A 529 10.23 22.25 22.12
N GLY A 530 10.20 20.91 22.16
CA GLY A 530 11.10 20.07 21.37
C GLY A 530 10.67 19.92 19.91
N PHE A 531 11.49 19.26 19.09
CA PHE A 531 11.25 19.11 17.67
C PHE A 531 11.86 17.82 17.09
N THR A 532 11.35 17.38 15.94
CA THR A 532 11.97 16.34 15.11
C THR A 532 12.50 16.96 13.83
N ASP A 533 13.74 16.65 13.47
CA ASP A 533 14.31 16.87 12.14
C ASP A 533 14.30 15.57 11.33
N TYR A 534 13.89 15.67 10.06
CA TYR A 534 13.93 14.62 9.07
C TYR A 534 14.99 14.97 8.00
N GLU A 535 15.95 14.07 7.82
CA GLU A 535 16.90 14.13 6.72
C GLU A 535 16.56 13.04 5.72
N TYR A 536 16.44 13.39 4.45
CA TYR A 536 16.16 12.47 3.36
C TYR A 536 17.35 12.33 2.43
N GLU A 537 17.37 11.24 1.67
CA GLU A 537 18.25 11.03 0.52
C GLU A 537 17.46 10.50 -0.68
N GLY A 538 18.06 10.53 -1.87
CA GLY A 538 17.44 10.01 -3.08
C GLY A 538 17.39 8.48 -3.06
N HIS A 539 16.45 7.91 -3.81
CA HIS A 539 16.45 6.46 -4.02
C HIS A 539 17.65 6.03 -4.88
N GLU A 540 18.15 4.85 -4.58
CA GLU A 540 19.19 4.18 -5.35
C GLU A 540 18.80 2.72 -5.53
N TYR A 541 19.04 2.16 -6.71
CA TYR A 541 18.77 0.76 -6.99
C TYR A 541 19.93 0.10 -7.72
N PHE A 542 20.08 -1.20 -7.45
CA PHE A 542 21.06 -2.05 -8.08
C PHE A 542 20.46 -2.73 -9.32
N LEU A 543 21.18 -2.66 -10.46
CA LEU A 543 20.84 -3.39 -11.68
C LEU A 543 21.45 -4.79 -11.60
N GLU A 544 20.65 -5.79 -11.23
CA GLU A 544 21.11 -7.17 -11.27
C GLU A 544 21.24 -7.62 -12.73
N GLY A 545 22.45 -7.93 -13.18
CA GLY A 545 22.73 -8.50 -14.52
C GLY A 545 22.06 -9.84 -14.84
N ARG A 546 21.06 -10.28 -14.04
CA ARG A 546 20.14 -11.38 -14.32
C ARG A 546 18.86 -10.96 -15.05
N GLU A 547 18.62 -9.67 -15.30
CA GLU A 547 17.47 -9.18 -16.08
C GLU A 547 17.61 -9.40 -17.60
N VAL A 548 18.26 -10.49 -18.01
CA VAL A 548 18.20 -11.03 -19.37
C VAL A 548 17.14 -12.12 -19.38
N ILE A 549 15.93 -11.77 -19.79
CA ILE A 549 14.86 -12.73 -20.07
C ILE A 549 15.34 -13.63 -21.22
N PRO A 550 15.48 -14.96 -21.03
CA PRO A 550 15.55 -15.87 -22.16
C PRO A 550 14.15 -15.96 -22.75
N VAL A 551 14.02 -15.60 -24.02
CA VAL A 551 12.76 -15.71 -24.77
C VAL A 551 12.24 -17.16 -24.73
N SER A 552 10.93 -17.29 -24.53
CA SER A 552 10.16 -18.51 -24.27
C SER A 552 10.51 -19.68 -25.21
N GLY A 553 10.72 -20.87 -24.62
CA GLY A 553 10.93 -22.14 -25.33
C GLY A 553 11.62 -23.24 -24.52
N SER A 554 12.25 -22.92 -23.39
CA SER A 554 12.91 -23.91 -22.54
C SER A 554 12.17 -24.07 -21.22
N LYS A 555 11.35 -25.11 -21.16
CA LYS A 555 10.76 -25.63 -19.93
C LYS A 555 11.87 -25.88 -18.90
N ILE A 556 11.73 -25.34 -17.70
CA ILE A 556 12.53 -25.76 -16.53
C ILE A 556 12.21 -27.23 -16.31
N VAL A 557 13.16 -28.09 -16.68
CA VAL A 557 13.18 -29.48 -16.25
C VAL A 557 14.41 -29.64 -15.38
N SER A 558 14.18 -29.84 -14.09
CA SER A 558 15.14 -30.40 -13.15
C SER A 558 15.76 -31.66 -13.76
N VAL A 559 17.05 -31.63 -14.09
CA VAL A 559 17.81 -32.85 -14.45
C VAL A 559 19.20 -32.78 -13.85
N GLU A 560 19.54 -33.79 -13.05
CA GLU A 560 20.90 -34.11 -12.61
C GLU A 560 21.78 -34.43 -13.84
N GLY A 561 22.75 -33.57 -14.16
CA GLY A 561 23.71 -33.77 -15.26
C GLY A 561 24.67 -32.59 -15.46
N PRO A 562 25.82 -32.77 -16.14
CA PRO A 562 26.91 -31.78 -16.18
C PRO A 562 26.45 -30.47 -16.84
N LYS A 563 26.58 -29.38 -16.08
CA LYS A 563 26.15 -28.03 -16.46
C LYS A 563 26.95 -27.53 -17.67
N SER A 564 26.25 -27.09 -18.72
CA SER A 564 26.80 -26.37 -19.87
C SER A 564 26.05 -25.05 -19.99
N SER A 565 26.71 -23.92 -19.79
CA SER A 565 26.12 -22.59 -19.99
C SER A 565 26.46 -22.08 -21.39
N VAL A 566 25.46 -21.91 -22.25
CA VAL A 566 25.62 -21.27 -23.57
C VAL A 566 24.97 -19.89 -23.51
N GLN A 567 25.74 -18.83 -23.73
CA GLN A 567 25.26 -17.46 -23.91
C GLN A 567 25.89 -16.85 -25.17
N THR A 568 25.09 -16.10 -25.92
CA THR A 568 25.49 -15.33 -27.11
C THR A 568 25.21 -13.85 -26.85
N VAL A 569 26.22 -12.98 -26.84
CA VAL A 569 26.02 -11.51 -26.70
C VAL A 569 27.04 -10.71 -27.53
N THR A 570 26.58 -9.58 -28.06
CA THR A 570 27.22 -8.65 -28.99
C THR A 570 27.52 -7.28 -28.34
N SER A 571 28.66 -7.08 -27.68
CA SER A 571 29.19 -5.74 -27.38
C SER A 571 30.64 -5.73 -26.86
N SER A 572 31.27 -4.56 -26.84
CA SER A 572 32.71 -4.32 -26.71
C SER A 572 33.26 -4.46 -25.27
N ASN A 573 34.08 -5.50 -25.04
CA ASN A 573 34.84 -5.81 -23.81
C ASN A 573 34.03 -6.08 -22.53
N TYR A 574 33.62 -7.34 -22.33
CA TYR A 574 32.98 -7.82 -21.10
C TYR A 574 33.75 -8.96 -20.41
N ALA A 575 33.67 -9.00 -19.09
CA ALA A 575 34.11 -10.08 -18.23
C ALA A 575 32.91 -10.97 -17.89
N TYR A 576 33.03 -12.28 -18.09
CA TYR A 576 31.99 -13.28 -17.90
C TYR A 576 32.32 -14.18 -16.70
N ASN A 577 31.29 -14.53 -15.91
CA ASN A 577 31.24 -15.52 -14.82
C ASN A 577 32.55 -15.77 -14.04
N GLY A 578 32.58 -15.33 -12.78
CA GLY A 578 33.58 -15.79 -11.82
C GLY A 578 33.45 -17.28 -11.52
N PHE A 579 34.56 -18.02 -11.52
CA PHE A 579 34.65 -19.40 -11.02
C PHE A 579 35.77 -19.52 -9.98
N VAL A 580 35.56 -20.36 -8.96
CA VAL A 580 36.51 -20.57 -7.86
C VAL A 580 37.12 -21.97 -7.98
N ILE A 581 38.45 -22.06 -7.91
CA ILE A 581 39.18 -23.32 -7.79
C ILE A 581 39.75 -23.40 -6.39
N THR A 582 39.35 -24.40 -5.61
CA THR A 582 39.86 -24.63 -4.25
C THR A 582 40.96 -25.69 -4.24
N GLY A 583 41.92 -25.55 -3.32
CA GLY A 583 43.16 -26.31 -3.34
C GLY A 583 43.01 -27.80 -3.02
N GLY A 584 43.70 -28.64 -3.80
CA GLY A 584 44.07 -30.01 -3.41
C GLY A 584 43.57 -31.16 -4.28
N SER A 585 42.52 -30.98 -5.11
CA SER A 585 41.93 -32.08 -5.89
C SER A 585 41.58 -31.76 -7.35
N CYS A 586 41.76 -30.53 -7.82
CA CYS A 586 41.58 -30.19 -9.24
C CYS A 586 42.85 -30.50 -10.05
N ASN A 587 43.16 -31.78 -10.27
CA ASN A 587 44.28 -32.24 -11.11
C ASN A 587 43.88 -32.44 -12.59
N SER A 588 42.62 -32.14 -12.92
CA SER A 588 42.10 -32.27 -14.27
C SER A 588 42.05 -30.89 -14.95
N PRO A 589 42.42 -30.80 -16.24
CA PRO A 589 42.36 -29.54 -16.97
C PRO A 589 40.95 -28.96 -16.99
N ILE A 590 40.81 -27.66 -16.75
CA ILE A 590 39.58 -26.94 -17.08
C ILE A 590 39.47 -26.85 -18.61
N THR A 591 38.29 -27.10 -19.16
CA THR A 591 38.05 -27.06 -20.60
C THR A 591 37.23 -25.84 -20.92
N ILE A 592 37.77 -24.95 -21.74
CA ILE A 592 37.10 -23.74 -22.20
C ILE A 592 36.71 -23.96 -23.66
N ASN A 593 35.42 -23.91 -23.94
CA ASN A 593 34.90 -23.87 -25.30
C ASN A 593 34.56 -22.42 -25.65
N TYR A 594 34.92 -22.00 -26.84
CA TYR A 594 34.61 -20.66 -27.33
C TYR A 594 34.05 -20.76 -28.75
N THR A 595 33.22 -19.79 -29.10
CA THR A 595 32.64 -19.61 -30.43
C THR A 595 32.70 -18.14 -30.75
N VAL A 596 33.28 -17.76 -31.88
CA VAL A 596 33.42 -16.37 -32.30
C VAL A 596 32.90 -16.17 -33.70
N ALA A 597 32.05 -15.16 -33.83
CA ALA A 597 31.41 -14.74 -35.05
C ALA A 597 31.92 -13.34 -35.45
N CYS A 598 32.17 -13.13 -36.74
CA CYS A 598 32.45 -11.80 -37.29
C CYS A 598 31.26 -11.32 -38.13
N ALA A 599 30.86 -10.05 -37.95
CA ALA A 599 29.85 -9.41 -38.79
C ALA A 599 30.26 -7.98 -39.17
N ASN A 600 30.10 -7.63 -40.45
CA ASN A 600 30.26 -6.27 -40.97
C ASN A 600 28.93 -5.52 -40.81
N PHE A 601 28.92 -4.38 -40.09
CA PHE A 601 27.69 -3.64 -39.78
C PHE A 601 27.52 -2.31 -40.56
N PHE A 602 28.28 -2.06 -41.64
CA PHE A 602 28.17 -0.82 -42.42
C PHE A 602 27.57 -0.99 -43.83
N LEU A 603 26.48 -0.23 -44.03
CA LEU A 603 25.78 0.21 -45.25
C LEU A 603 26.41 -0.14 -46.61
N GLY A 604 25.76 -1.02 -47.37
CA GLY A 604 25.71 -0.95 -48.84
C GLY A 604 26.99 -1.17 -49.66
N ALA A 605 28.07 -1.72 -49.10
CA ALA A 605 29.16 -2.23 -49.94
C ALA A 605 28.77 -3.60 -50.55
N PRO A 606 29.09 -3.87 -51.83
CA PRO A 606 28.87 -5.19 -52.41
C PRO A 606 29.76 -6.20 -51.68
N ASP A 607 29.15 -7.29 -51.18
CA ASP A 607 29.76 -8.49 -50.59
C ASP A 607 31.28 -8.38 -50.30
N GLY A 608 31.62 -7.68 -49.22
CA GLY A 608 33.01 -7.44 -48.79
C GLY A 608 33.43 -8.37 -47.65
N ILE A 609 34.54 -9.08 -47.86
CA ILE A 609 35.23 -10.05 -46.98
C ILE A 609 35.52 -9.47 -45.58
N CYS A 610 35.52 -10.32 -44.53
CA CYS A 610 35.97 -9.97 -43.17
C CYS A 610 37.48 -9.67 -43.14
N ASP A 611 37.91 -8.46 -43.48
CA ASP A 611 39.29 -8.00 -43.38
C ASP A 611 39.58 -7.40 -42.00
N LEU A 612 39.82 -8.26 -41.00
CA LEU A 612 40.53 -7.86 -39.78
C LEU A 612 42.04 -7.97 -40.07
N PRO A 613 42.83 -6.88 -40.00
CA PRO A 613 44.27 -6.96 -40.22
C PRO A 613 44.92 -7.71 -39.05
N PHE A 614 45.12 -9.03 -39.20
CA PHE A 614 45.87 -9.87 -38.26
C PHE A 614 47.40 -9.62 -38.34
N SER A 615 47.82 -8.37 -38.51
CA SER A 615 49.23 -8.01 -38.45
C SER A 615 49.64 -7.79 -37.00
N SER A 616 50.72 -8.43 -36.59
CA SER A 616 51.11 -8.73 -35.21
C SER A 616 51.52 -7.55 -34.31
N ASN A 617 51.15 -6.30 -34.62
CA ASN A 617 51.66 -5.12 -33.87
C ASN A 617 50.66 -3.97 -33.63
N LEU A 618 49.34 -4.19 -33.72
CA LEU A 618 48.35 -3.19 -33.29
C LEU A 618 47.72 -3.59 -31.96
N TRP A 619 47.61 -2.62 -31.05
CA TRP A 619 46.98 -2.77 -29.74
C TRP A 619 45.54 -3.27 -29.91
N GLY A 620 45.27 -4.48 -29.44
CA GLY A 620 43.93 -5.09 -29.45
C GLY A 620 43.75 -6.07 -30.60
N THR A 621 44.34 -7.26 -30.49
CA THR A 621 43.81 -8.45 -31.17
C THR A 621 42.66 -9.01 -30.34
N PRO A 622 41.61 -9.57 -30.96
CA PRO A 622 40.61 -10.31 -30.20
C PRO A 622 41.33 -11.39 -29.40
N ALA A 623 40.85 -11.69 -28.19
CA ALA A 623 41.47 -12.70 -27.32
C ALA A 623 40.48 -13.27 -26.30
N VAL A 624 40.66 -14.54 -25.94
CA VAL A 624 40.00 -15.13 -24.76
C VAL A 624 41.02 -15.17 -23.63
N GLU A 625 40.66 -14.63 -22.49
CA GLU A 625 41.54 -14.52 -21.33
C GLU A 625 40.93 -15.19 -20.10
N VAL A 626 41.77 -15.85 -19.33
CA VAL A 626 41.48 -16.27 -17.95
C VAL A 626 42.23 -15.30 -17.05
N VAL A 627 41.52 -14.64 -16.14
CA VAL A 627 42.08 -13.58 -15.29
C VAL A 627 41.87 -13.98 -13.84
N ASN A 628 42.91 -13.87 -13.02
CA ASN A 628 42.78 -14.06 -11.58
C ASN A 628 42.00 -12.88 -10.99
N ALA A 629 40.88 -13.16 -10.31
CA ALA A 629 39.95 -12.15 -9.83
C ALA A 629 40.54 -11.27 -8.72
N SER A 630 41.42 -11.83 -7.87
CA SER A 630 41.99 -11.10 -6.73
C SER A 630 43.14 -10.18 -7.15
N THR A 631 43.88 -10.52 -8.21
CA THR A 631 45.06 -9.75 -8.66
C THR A 631 44.86 -9.02 -9.98
N ASN A 632 43.74 -9.27 -10.66
CA ASN A 632 43.45 -8.81 -12.03
C ASN A 632 44.52 -9.21 -13.07
N ALA A 633 45.37 -10.19 -12.74
CA ALA A 633 46.43 -10.68 -13.62
C ALA A 633 45.87 -11.67 -14.64
N VAL A 634 46.15 -11.46 -15.92
CA VAL A 634 45.83 -12.44 -16.98
C VAL A 634 46.72 -13.67 -16.79
N VAL A 635 46.14 -14.75 -16.30
CA VAL A 635 46.84 -16.02 -16.08
C VAL A 635 46.91 -16.88 -17.35
N PHE A 636 46.02 -16.62 -18.30
CA PHE A 636 46.07 -17.22 -19.62
C PHE A 636 45.41 -16.32 -20.65
N VAL A 637 45.98 -16.28 -21.86
CA VAL A 637 45.42 -15.59 -23.01
C VAL A 637 45.55 -16.51 -24.22
N LYS A 638 44.49 -16.60 -25.01
CA LYS A 638 44.54 -17.21 -26.34
C LYS A 638 44.14 -16.17 -27.37
N GLN A 639 45.11 -15.78 -28.19
CA GLN A 639 44.87 -14.80 -29.24
C GLN A 639 44.22 -15.48 -30.44
N PHE A 640 43.32 -14.77 -31.11
CA PHE A 640 42.55 -15.34 -32.20
C PHE A 640 43.40 -15.69 -33.44
N SER A 641 44.55 -15.02 -33.62
CA SER A 641 45.54 -15.33 -34.64
C SER A 641 46.19 -16.72 -34.49
N GLU A 642 46.09 -17.34 -33.31
CA GLU A 642 46.69 -18.64 -33.01
C GLU A 642 45.72 -19.82 -33.26
N LEU A 643 44.51 -19.55 -33.77
CA LEU A 643 43.42 -20.52 -33.90
C LEU A 643 43.42 -21.32 -35.22
N GLY A 644 44.46 -21.19 -36.03
CA GLY A 644 44.91 -22.22 -36.99
C GLY A 644 44.05 -22.51 -38.23
N ASN A 645 42.84 -21.98 -38.38
CA ASN A 645 42.05 -22.21 -39.59
C ASN A 645 42.36 -21.12 -40.64
N ALA A 646 42.98 -21.53 -41.75
CA ALA A 646 43.06 -20.71 -42.95
C ALA A 646 41.64 -20.28 -43.36
N ILE A 647 41.39 -18.97 -43.33
CA ILE A 647 40.08 -18.37 -43.58
C ILE A 647 39.79 -18.52 -45.09
N ASP A 648 38.88 -19.41 -45.48
CA ASP A 648 38.38 -19.48 -46.86
C ASP A 648 37.46 -18.28 -47.10
N GLN A 649 37.91 -17.33 -47.92
CA GLN A 649 37.33 -15.99 -48.11
C GLN A 649 36.01 -15.95 -48.92
N SER A 650 35.34 -17.09 -49.12
CA SER A 650 34.23 -17.20 -50.07
C SER A 650 32.81 -17.17 -49.46
N THR A 651 32.61 -16.95 -48.15
CA THR A 651 31.27 -16.93 -47.52
C THR A 651 31.03 -15.78 -46.52
N PRO A 652 29.79 -15.27 -46.33
CA PRO A 652 29.52 -13.97 -45.67
C PRO A 652 29.38 -14.00 -44.13
N GLN A 653 29.45 -15.18 -43.49
CA GLN A 653 29.40 -15.33 -42.03
C GLN A 653 30.44 -16.37 -41.58
N TYR A 654 31.30 -15.99 -40.62
CA TYR A 654 32.33 -16.89 -40.09
C TYR A 654 32.13 -17.16 -38.60
N ASN A 655 31.83 -18.41 -38.24
CA ASN A 655 31.83 -18.88 -36.85
C ASN A 655 33.07 -19.74 -36.60
N VAL A 656 34.06 -19.21 -35.88
CA VAL A 656 35.22 -19.97 -35.40
C VAL A 656 34.91 -20.49 -34.01
N SER A 657 34.67 -21.79 -33.90
CA SER A 657 34.54 -22.45 -32.60
C SER A 657 35.77 -23.29 -32.30
N GLY A 658 36.16 -23.36 -31.05
CA GLY A 658 37.23 -24.24 -30.62
C GLY A 658 37.22 -24.47 -29.13
N THR A 659 38.09 -25.37 -28.72
CA THR A 659 38.23 -25.78 -27.34
C THR A 659 39.70 -25.73 -26.95
N PHE A 660 39.99 -25.28 -25.74
CA PHE A 660 41.31 -25.43 -25.16
C PHE A 660 41.21 -25.83 -23.69
N SER A 661 42.24 -26.53 -23.22
CA SER A 661 42.31 -26.98 -21.84
C SER A 661 43.49 -26.32 -21.14
N LEU A 662 43.27 -25.87 -19.90
CA LEU A 662 44.27 -25.20 -19.08
C LEU A 662 44.27 -25.78 -17.66
N ASN A 663 45.44 -25.84 -17.03
CA ASN A 663 45.55 -26.08 -15.60
C ASN A 663 45.76 -24.73 -14.90
N VAL A 664 44.87 -24.40 -13.95
CA VAL A 664 44.94 -23.18 -13.13
C VAL A 664 45.06 -23.58 -11.67
N GLY A 665 45.90 -22.87 -10.92
CA GLY A 665 46.08 -23.11 -9.48
C GLY A 665 44.84 -22.70 -8.68
N PRO A 666 44.81 -23.00 -7.37
CA PRO A 666 43.71 -22.57 -6.50
C PRO A 666 43.58 -21.04 -6.50
N GLY A 667 42.36 -20.54 -6.63
CA GLY A 667 42.06 -19.11 -6.70
C GLY A 667 40.70 -18.83 -7.35
N THR A 668 40.29 -17.57 -7.29
CA THR A 668 39.10 -17.07 -8.00
C THR A 668 39.52 -16.51 -9.34
N TYR A 669 38.79 -16.84 -10.40
CA TYR A 669 39.09 -16.41 -11.77
C TYR A 669 37.83 -15.92 -12.48
N PHE A 670 37.98 -15.04 -13.46
CA PHE A 670 36.94 -14.69 -14.41
C PHE A 670 37.43 -14.89 -15.85
N LEU A 671 36.49 -15.13 -16.76
CA LEU A 671 36.78 -15.20 -18.19
C LEU A 671 36.58 -13.83 -18.79
N ARG A 672 37.48 -13.39 -19.67
CA ARG A 672 37.37 -12.11 -20.35
C ARG A 672 37.48 -12.32 -21.85
N ALA A 673 36.46 -11.89 -22.60
CA ALA A 673 36.53 -11.84 -24.05
C ALA A 673 36.93 -10.43 -24.46
N ARG A 674 38.09 -10.30 -25.10
CA ARG A 674 38.53 -9.02 -25.68
C ARG A 674 38.01 -8.96 -27.11
N SER A 675 37.14 -8.00 -27.39
CA SER A 675 36.67 -7.70 -28.73
C SER A 675 37.35 -6.45 -29.28
N VAL A 676 37.40 -6.36 -30.60
CA VAL A 676 38.11 -5.30 -31.33
C VAL A 676 37.17 -4.74 -32.37
N SER A 677 37.13 -3.42 -32.45
CA SER A 677 36.46 -2.70 -33.53
C SER A 677 37.53 -2.13 -34.47
N TYR A 678 37.41 -2.39 -35.76
CA TYR A 678 38.23 -1.78 -36.79
C TYR A 678 37.32 -1.38 -37.95
N ASN A 679 37.27 -0.09 -38.29
CA ASN A 679 36.41 0.44 -39.36
C ASN A 679 34.93 -0.01 -39.31
N GLY A 680 34.36 -0.18 -38.10
CA GLY A 680 32.95 -0.55 -37.94
C GLY A 680 32.63 -2.04 -38.12
N THR A 681 33.64 -2.88 -38.32
CA THR A 681 33.52 -4.35 -38.23
C THR A 681 33.74 -4.79 -36.79
N TYR A 682 32.81 -5.60 -36.26
CA TYR A 682 32.86 -6.13 -34.90
C TYR A 682 33.01 -7.67 -34.92
N ALA A 683 33.93 -8.18 -34.10
CA ALA A 683 33.99 -9.60 -33.76
C ALA A 683 33.36 -9.82 -32.37
N TYR A 684 32.38 -10.72 -32.28
CA TYR A 684 31.70 -11.08 -31.04
C TYR A 684 31.82 -12.59 -30.79
N GLY A 685 31.76 -13.01 -29.53
CA GLY A 685 32.00 -14.41 -29.20
C GLY A 685 31.33 -14.88 -27.93
N GLY A 686 30.78 -16.11 -27.96
CA GLY A 686 30.36 -16.84 -26.78
C GLY A 686 31.53 -17.63 -26.20
N ILE A 687 31.62 -17.68 -24.88
CA ILE A 687 32.60 -18.49 -24.16
C ILE A 687 31.86 -19.32 -23.12
N SER A 688 32.15 -20.61 -23.06
CA SER A 688 31.66 -21.51 -22.03
C SER A 688 32.83 -22.26 -21.40
N ILE A 689 32.67 -22.63 -20.14
CA ILE A 689 33.66 -23.38 -19.39
C ILE A 689 33.03 -24.65 -18.85
N SER A 690 33.79 -25.74 -18.93
CA SER A 690 33.45 -27.03 -18.35
C SER A 690 34.61 -27.47 -17.47
N TYR A 691 34.30 -27.79 -16.22
CA TYR A 691 35.25 -28.33 -15.27
C TYR A 691 34.55 -29.39 -14.39
N PRO A 692 35.31 -30.36 -13.83
CA PRO A 692 34.73 -31.38 -12.97
C PRO A 692 34.10 -30.76 -11.70
N LYS A 693 32.91 -31.24 -11.31
CA LYS A 693 32.20 -30.82 -10.10
C LYS A 693 33.04 -30.94 -8.82
N SER A 694 34.03 -31.82 -8.80
CA SER A 694 35.00 -31.97 -7.71
C SER A 694 35.94 -30.76 -7.52
N CYS A 695 35.90 -29.78 -8.40
CA CYS A 695 36.66 -28.52 -8.29
C CYS A 695 35.86 -27.39 -7.60
N GLU A 696 34.57 -27.58 -7.29
CA GLU A 696 33.64 -26.57 -6.76
C GLU A 696 33.24 -26.89 -5.30
N THR A 697 33.41 -25.94 -4.36
CA THR A 697 32.74 -25.96 -3.05
C THR A 697 32.20 -24.57 -2.73
N GLY A 698 30.88 -24.43 -2.65
CA GLY A 698 30.19 -23.15 -2.40
C GLY A 698 29.57 -22.56 -3.66
N ALA A 699 28.42 -21.88 -3.51
CA ALA A 699 27.68 -21.27 -4.61
C ALA A 699 28.58 -20.32 -5.41
N ALA A 700 28.83 -20.61 -6.69
CA ALA A 700 29.38 -19.65 -7.62
C ALA A 700 28.37 -18.48 -7.74
N SER A 701 28.62 -17.42 -7.00
CA SER A 701 27.90 -16.15 -7.12
C SER A 701 28.92 -15.05 -6.97
N THR A 702 29.42 -14.58 -8.10
CA THR A 702 29.94 -13.22 -8.24
C THR A 702 29.97 -12.90 -9.73
N VAL A 703 28.92 -12.20 -10.14
CA VAL A 703 28.90 -11.40 -11.36
C VAL A 703 29.76 -10.17 -11.05
N VAL A 704 30.69 -9.84 -11.94
CA VAL A 704 31.35 -8.52 -11.93
C VAL A 704 31.16 -7.94 -13.32
N GLN A 705 30.27 -6.97 -13.49
CA GLN A 705 30.55 -5.82 -14.34
C GLN A 705 29.66 -4.59 -14.10
N SER A 706 30.34 -3.44 -14.04
CA SER A 706 29.91 -2.05 -13.85
C SER A 706 29.04 -1.76 -12.62
N ASP A 707 29.67 -1.97 -11.47
CA ASP A 707 29.28 -1.64 -10.11
C ASP A 707 28.99 -0.14 -9.89
N ASN A 708 27.79 0.36 -10.21
CA ASN A 708 27.32 1.64 -9.64
C ASN A 708 25.80 1.62 -9.47
N ASP A 709 25.35 1.97 -8.27
CA ASP A 709 23.95 2.24 -8.00
C ASP A 709 23.39 3.30 -8.96
N GLN A 710 22.18 3.07 -9.45
CA GLN A 710 21.47 4.04 -10.27
C GLN A 710 20.56 4.88 -9.38
N ALA A 711 20.63 6.21 -9.56
CA ALA A 711 19.72 7.12 -8.87
C ALA A 711 18.30 6.95 -9.40
N ALA A 712 17.31 6.87 -8.52
CA ALA A 712 15.89 6.89 -8.87
C ALA A 712 15.20 8.12 -8.26
N GLY A 713 14.05 8.47 -8.82
CA GLY A 713 13.26 9.61 -8.38
C GLY A 713 12.70 9.45 -6.97
N GLY A 714 12.23 10.54 -6.37
CA GLY A 714 11.62 10.51 -5.03
C GLY A 714 12.63 10.53 -3.89
N ALA A 715 12.17 10.19 -2.69
CA ALA A 715 12.92 10.33 -1.45
C ALA A 715 12.74 9.13 -0.50
N ARG A 716 13.84 8.74 0.15
CA ARG A 716 13.85 7.81 1.29
C ARG A 716 14.40 8.50 2.53
N ILE A 717 13.93 8.09 3.71
CA ILE A 717 14.41 8.64 4.97
C ILE A 717 15.85 8.19 5.25
N LYS A 718 16.71 9.14 5.60
CA LYS A 718 18.11 8.88 5.96
C LYS A 718 18.32 8.97 7.46
N THR A 719 17.84 10.04 8.09
CA THR A 719 17.86 10.19 9.54
C THR A 719 16.58 10.82 10.07
N ILE A 720 16.19 10.39 11.28
CA ILE A 720 15.15 11.03 12.10
C ILE A 720 15.82 11.40 13.41
N THR A 721 15.87 12.69 13.74
CA THR A 721 16.54 13.17 14.95
C THR A 721 15.55 13.96 15.80
N ASN A 722 15.32 13.47 17.02
CA ASN A 722 14.46 14.11 18.02
C ASN A 722 15.31 14.96 18.95
N TYR A 723 14.87 16.19 19.19
CA TYR A 723 15.52 17.16 20.05
C TYR A 723 14.59 17.61 21.18
N ASP A 724 15.15 17.82 22.37
CA ASP A 724 14.42 18.47 23.47
C ASP A 724 14.35 19.99 23.25
N GLY A 725 13.56 20.68 24.08
CA GLY A 725 13.36 22.14 23.98
C GLY A 725 14.60 23.00 24.24
N ASP A 726 15.70 22.39 24.73
CA ASP A 726 17.01 23.02 24.89
C ASP A 726 17.97 22.73 23.71
N ASN A 727 17.47 22.15 22.62
CA ASN A 727 18.20 21.68 21.44
C ASN A 727 19.16 20.51 21.69
N SER A 728 19.08 19.81 22.82
CA SER A 728 19.84 18.57 23.01
C SER A 728 19.26 17.43 22.17
N VAL A 729 20.12 16.62 21.55
CA VAL A 729 19.68 15.40 20.82
C VAL A 729 19.28 14.36 21.84
N VAL A 730 18.08 13.81 21.65
CA VAL A 730 17.51 12.85 22.57
C VAL A 730 17.48 11.45 21.98
N ALA A 731 17.05 11.32 20.74
CA ALA A 731 17.03 10.06 20.03
C ALA A 731 17.26 10.32 18.56
N LYS A 732 18.17 9.56 17.97
CA LYS A 732 18.43 9.60 16.54
C LYS A 732 18.32 8.21 15.96
N ARG A 733 17.59 8.10 14.85
CA ARG A 733 17.51 6.90 14.03
C ARG A 733 18.19 7.20 12.71
N ARG A 734 19.08 6.32 12.27
CA ARG A 734 19.73 6.41 10.97
C ARG A 734 19.42 5.14 10.19
N TYR A 735 19.01 5.31 8.94
CA TYR A 735 18.66 4.21 8.06
C TYR A 735 19.78 4.00 7.05
N ASP A 736 20.08 2.74 6.76
CA ASP A 736 21.06 2.31 5.78
C ASP A 736 20.42 1.22 4.93
N TYR A 737 20.50 1.41 3.62
CA TYR A 737 19.80 0.59 2.62
C TYR A 737 20.76 -0.33 1.87
N THR A 738 21.98 -0.51 2.36
CA THR A 738 23.03 -1.30 1.69
C THR A 738 23.12 -2.75 2.18
N ASP A 739 23.67 -3.64 1.35
CA ASP A 739 23.89 -5.04 1.74
C ASP A 739 25.03 -5.15 2.76
N HIS A 740 24.73 -5.72 3.92
CA HIS A 740 25.67 -5.84 5.04
C HIS A 740 26.35 -7.22 5.13
N SER A 741 26.00 -8.17 4.25
CA SER A 741 26.43 -9.56 4.34
C SER A 741 27.83 -9.83 3.76
N ALA A 742 28.36 -8.96 2.89
CA ALA A 742 29.59 -9.22 2.12
C ALA A 742 30.66 -8.10 2.12
N GLY A 743 30.49 -7.03 2.92
CA GLY A 743 31.37 -5.85 2.84
C GLY A 743 31.18 -5.04 1.55
N THR A 744 30.06 -5.27 0.87
CA THR A 744 29.57 -4.55 -0.31
C THR A 744 29.03 -3.17 0.09
N GLN A 745 29.08 -2.19 -0.83
CA GLN A 745 28.62 -0.81 -0.61
C GLN A 745 27.38 -0.44 -1.45
N PHE A 746 26.72 -1.42 -2.07
CA PHE A 746 25.61 -1.16 -2.99
C PHE A 746 24.27 -1.12 -2.27
N SER A 747 23.37 -0.27 -2.77
CA SER A 747 21.98 -0.23 -2.36
C SER A 747 21.30 -1.59 -2.60
N THR A 748 20.48 -2.04 -1.65
CA THR A 748 19.59 -3.21 -1.82
C THR A 748 18.26 -2.83 -2.46
N GLY A 749 18.16 -1.59 -2.94
CA GLY A 749 17.02 -1.12 -3.70
C GLY A 749 16.91 -1.88 -5.03
N ARG A 750 15.68 -2.30 -5.35
CA ARG A 750 15.34 -2.92 -6.63
C ARG A 750 14.27 -2.09 -7.31
N LEU A 751 14.44 -1.91 -8.63
CA LEU A 751 13.45 -1.23 -9.46
C LEU A 751 12.28 -2.18 -9.72
N MET A 752 11.12 -1.90 -9.12
CA MET A 752 9.98 -2.81 -9.15
C MET A 752 9.37 -2.99 -10.53
N ASN A 753 9.43 -1.95 -11.36
CA ASN A 753 9.05 -1.99 -12.76
C ASN A 753 10.16 -1.39 -13.61
N PRO A 754 10.68 -2.14 -14.60
CA PRO A 754 11.73 -1.62 -15.45
C PRO A 754 11.23 -0.45 -16.32
N LEU A 755 12.14 0.48 -16.63
CA LEU A 755 11.83 1.69 -17.40
C LEU A 755 11.76 1.37 -18.89
N MET A 756 10.54 1.15 -19.40
CA MET A 756 10.35 0.75 -20.79
C MET A 756 9.66 1.87 -21.59
N ASN A 757 10.45 2.74 -22.22
CA ASN A 757 9.94 3.95 -22.87
C ASN A 757 9.74 3.82 -24.39
N PHE A 758 9.50 2.61 -24.90
CA PHE A 758 9.25 2.41 -26.32
C PHE A 758 8.21 1.30 -26.55
N SER A 759 7.49 1.41 -27.66
CA SER A 759 6.60 0.36 -28.17
C SER A 759 6.88 0.11 -29.65
N ILE A 760 6.61 -1.10 -30.13
CA ILE A 760 6.63 -1.42 -31.56
C ILE A 760 5.18 -1.38 -32.06
N THR A 761 4.95 -0.99 -33.30
CA THR A 761 3.64 -1.12 -33.95
C THR A 761 3.82 -1.59 -35.38
N ASN A 762 3.02 -2.55 -35.83
CA ASN A 762 3.04 -3.06 -37.21
C ASN A 762 1.90 -2.40 -37.99
N SER A 763 2.17 -1.87 -39.18
CA SER A 763 1.12 -1.40 -40.08
C SER A 763 1.10 -2.22 -41.37
N THR A 764 -0.11 -2.52 -41.87
CA THR A 764 -0.35 -3.14 -43.17
C THR A 764 -0.45 -2.07 -44.25
N GLY A 765 0.70 -1.54 -44.67
CA GLY A 765 0.80 -0.62 -45.81
C GLY A 765 1.08 -1.39 -47.11
N GLY A 766 0.06 -1.97 -47.74
CA GLY A 766 0.26 -2.77 -48.95
C GLY A 766 0.88 -4.15 -48.66
N SER A 767 1.43 -4.81 -49.68
CA SER A 767 1.95 -6.21 -49.59
C SER A 767 3.12 -6.43 -48.62
N ASP A 768 3.62 -5.37 -47.96
CA ASP A 768 4.75 -5.42 -47.05
C ASP A 768 4.32 -4.99 -45.63
N LEU A 769 4.75 -5.77 -44.62
CA LEU A 769 4.60 -5.42 -43.20
C LEU A 769 5.65 -4.35 -42.85
N LEU A 770 5.21 -3.15 -42.46
CA LEU A 770 6.09 -2.09 -41.98
C LEU A 770 6.09 -2.04 -40.44
N ASN A 771 7.30 -2.04 -39.85
CA ASN A 771 7.50 -1.88 -38.41
C ASN A 771 7.76 -0.40 -38.08
N PHE A 772 6.96 0.15 -37.17
CA PHE A 772 7.15 1.48 -36.59
C PHE A 772 7.63 1.35 -35.15
N TYR A 773 8.67 2.10 -34.80
CA TYR A 773 9.14 2.25 -33.43
C TYR A 773 8.58 3.54 -32.85
N ALA A 774 7.92 3.47 -31.70
CA ALA A 774 7.40 4.63 -31.00
C ALA A 774 8.12 4.80 -29.66
N PHE A 775 8.89 5.88 -29.51
CA PHE A 775 9.46 6.29 -28.23
C PHE A 775 8.44 7.17 -27.50
N MET A 776 8.30 6.95 -26.21
CA MET A 776 7.30 7.60 -25.38
C MET A 776 7.96 8.36 -24.23
N SER A 777 7.29 9.41 -23.76
CA SER A 777 7.73 10.20 -22.61
C SER A 777 7.70 9.48 -21.26
N GLY A 778 6.98 8.36 -21.16
CA GLY A 778 6.85 7.53 -19.96
C GLY A 778 6.89 6.04 -20.28
N SER A 779 6.96 5.21 -19.24
CA SER A 779 7.06 3.75 -19.38
C SER A 779 5.75 3.15 -19.93
N VAL A 780 5.83 2.18 -20.86
CA VAL A 780 4.69 1.32 -21.25
C VAL A 780 4.24 0.42 -20.10
N LEU A 781 5.15 0.08 -19.17
CA LEU A 781 4.79 -0.64 -17.97
C LEU A 781 4.11 0.33 -17.02
N ALA A 782 2.86 0.02 -16.66
CA ALA A 782 2.21 0.72 -15.57
C ALA A 782 3.06 0.54 -14.30
N ASP A 783 3.20 1.62 -13.53
CA ASP A 783 3.70 1.54 -12.15
C ASP A 783 2.72 0.67 -11.35
N GLY A 784 2.98 -0.63 -11.31
CA GLY A 784 2.19 -1.55 -10.51
C GLY A 784 2.47 -1.42 -9.02
N GLY A 785 1.51 -1.83 -8.19
CA GLY A 785 1.53 -1.70 -6.73
C GLY A 785 2.57 -2.54 -5.98
N ALA A 786 3.55 -3.13 -6.69
CA ALA A 786 4.49 -4.12 -6.15
C ALA A 786 5.30 -3.63 -4.94
N ALA A 787 5.55 -2.33 -4.79
CA ALA A 787 6.14 -1.80 -3.56
C ALA A 787 5.27 -0.74 -2.87
N GLN A 788 4.00 -1.06 -2.60
CA GLN A 788 3.06 -0.14 -1.94
C GLN A 788 2.96 1.21 -2.68
N GLY A 789 2.98 1.16 -4.02
CA GLY A 789 3.00 2.33 -4.90
C GLY A 789 4.33 3.08 -4.95
N SER A 790 5.42 2.54 -4.38
CA SER A 790 6.79 2.97 -4.67
C SER A 790 7.32 2.27 -5.93
N HIS A 791 8.19 2.94 -6.69
CA HIS A 791 8.90 2.32 -7.81
C HIS A 791 10.16 1.58 -7.35
N ILE A 792 10.66 1.86 -6.14
CA ILE A 792 11.77 1.13 -5.49
C ILE A 792 11.27 0.46 -4.21
N GLY A 793 11.61 -0.83 -4.06
CA GLY A 793 11.56 -1.57 -2.81
C GLY A 793 12.96 -1.99 -2.36
N TYR A 794 13.19 -2.14 -1.06
CA TYR A 794 14.49 -2.48 -0.46
C TYR A 794 14.45 -3.87 0.17
N THR A 795 15.40 -4.73 -0.22
CA THR A 795 15.49 -6.08 0.35
C THR A 795 16.02 -6.03 1.78
N TRP A 796 17.04 -5.20 2.06
CA TRP A 796 17.64 -5.06 3.38
C TRP A 796 17.64 -3.61 3.84
N VAL A 797 17.24 -3.39 5.08
CA VAL A 797 17.32 -2.07 5.72
C VAL A 797 17.84 -2.23 7.13
N ARG A 798 18.89 -1.47 7.47
CA ARG A 798 19.40 -1.38 8.84
C ARG A 798 19.01 -0.05 9.46
N GLU A 799 18.37 -0.12 10.62
CA GLU A 799 18.07 1.02 11.48
C GLU A 799 19.07 1.06 12.64
N TYR A 800 19.91 2.09 12.69
CA TYR A 800 20.81 2.36 13.81
C TYR A 800 20.12 3.23 14.85
N PHE A 801 20.29 2.88 16.13
CA PHE A 801 19.84 3.68 17.26
C PHE A 801 21.02 4.47 17.84
N GLU A 802 20.95 5.80 17.75
CA GLU A 802 21.98 6.73 18.25
C GLU A 802 21.37 7.57 19.40
N GLY A 803 22.08 7.70 20.53
CA GLY A 803 21.64 8.48 21.70
C GLY A 803 22.23 9.90 21.75
N SER A 804 22.20 10.53 22.92
CA SER A 804 22.77 11.87 23.15
C SER A 804 24.32 11.93 23.13
N GLY A 805 24.99 10.77 23.08
CA GLY A 805 26.44 10.64 22.90
C GLY A 805 26.82 10.21 21.47
N THR A 806 28.06 10.47 21.05
CA THR A 806 28.60 9.99 19.78
C THR A 806 28.81 8.48 19.83
N GLY A 807 27.87 7.68 19.31
CA GLY A 807 28.04 6.23 19.20
C GLY A 807 26.76 5.48 18.84
N ASN A 808 26.95 4.36 18.13
CA ASN A 808 25.90 3.38 17.86
C ASN A 808 25.50 2.67 19.16
N ASN A 809 24.26 2.81 19.62
CA ASN A 809 23.74 2.10 20.81
C ASN A 809 23.24 0.69 20.48
N GLY A 810 23.17 0.33 19.21
CA GLY A 810 22.62 -0.93 18.69
C GLY A 810 21.89 -0.67 17.39
N PHE A 811 21.53 -1.72 16.68
CA PHE A 811 20.83 -1.61 15.40
C PHE A 811 19.86 -2.76 15.20
N ARG A 812 18.98 -2.56 14.22
CA ARG A 812 17.96 -3.51 13.81
C ARG A 812 18.05 -3.71 12.30
N ASP A 813 18.05 -4.97 11.88
CA ASP A 813 18.04 -5.37 10.48
C ASP A 813 16.65 -5.85 10.11
N TYR A 814 16.11 -5.27 9.04
CA TYR A 814 14.89 -5.67 8.39
C TYR A 814 15.25 -6.37 7.08
N HIS A 815 14.63 -7.53 6.85
CA HIS A 815 14.76 -8.27 5.61
C HIS A 815 13.36 -8.49 5.02
N TYR A 816 13.19 -8.12 3.75
CA TYR A 816 11.90 -8.13 3.06
C TYR A 816 11.94 -8.95 1.77
N ILE A 817 10.82 -9.58 1.46
CA ILE A 817 10.54 -10.08 0.11
C ILE A 817 10.48 -8.88 -0.83
N ASN A 818 11.29 -8.92 -1.88
CA ASN A 818 11.49 -7.79 -2.78
C ASN A 818 11.83 -8.27 -4.20
N ASP A 819 10.87 -8.90 -4.84
CA ASP A 819 10.99 -9.46 -6.17
C ASP A 819 10.44 -8.47 -7.21
N PRO A 820 11.32 -7.86 -8.03
CA PRO A 820 10.91 -6.92 -9.06
C PRO A 820 10.10 -7.65 -10.12
N ASN A 821 9.19 -6.94 -10.77
CA ASN A 821 8.33 -7.56 -11.75
C ASN A 821 9.13 -7.93 -12.99
N VAL A 822 8.98 -9.17 -13.44
CA VAL A 822 9.62 -9.64 -14.67
C VAL A 822 8.76 -9.20 -15.87
N PRO A 823 9.28 -8.39 -16.80
CA PRO A 823 8.56 -8.09 -18.03
C PRO A 823 8.38 -9.36 -18.87
N GLY A 824 7.14 -9.73 -19.16
CA GLY A 824 6.82 -10.70 -20.21
C GLY A 824 6.61 -9.97 -21.54
N PHE A 825 7.39 -10.32 -22.58
CA PHE A 825 7.11 -9.89 -23.95
C PHE A 825 6.13 -10.86 -24.60
N TYR A 826 4.90 -10.40 -24.85
CA TYR A 826 3.91 -11.10 -25.65
C TYR A 826 3.33 -10.17 -26.74
N GLY A 827 4.18 -9.60 -27.58
CA GLY A 827 3.75 -8.67 -28.63
C GLY A 827 4.08 -7.20 -28.31
N LEU A 828 3.15 -6.28 -28.65
CA LEU A 828 3.34 -4.82 -28.57
C LEU A 828 3.16 -4.26 -27.14
N SER A 829 2.76 -5.08 -26.17
CA SER A 829 2.54 -4.70 -24.79
C SER A 829 3.34 -5.62 -23.86
N ALA A 830 3.72 -5.08 -22.71
CA ALA A 830 4.58 -5.75 -21.76
C ALA A 830 3.86 -5.91 -20.43
N LYS A 831 4.01 -7.09 -19.84
CA LYS A 831 3.36 -7.46 -18.59
C LYS A 831 4.37 -7.51 -17.46
N ALA A 832 4.04 -6.90 -16.34
CA ALA A 832 4.62 -7.21 -15.03
C ALA A 832 3.74 -8.26 -14.33
N THR A 833 4.31 -9.40 -13.92
CA THR A 833 3.69 -10.27 -12.90
C THR A 833 4.11 -9.73 -11.54
N TYR A 834 3.15 -9.49 -10.65
CA TYR A 834 3.39 -8.86 -9.35
C TYR A 834 3.69 -9.91 -8.27
N GLY A 835 4.77 -9.72 -7.52
CA GLY A 835 4.96 -10.44 -6.26
C GLY A 835 4.03 -9.86 -5.19
N HIS A 836 2.93 -10.54 -4.87
CA HIS A 836 1.96 -10.09 -3.86
C HIS A 836 2.52 -10.13 -2.43
N SER A 837 3.59 -10.88 -2.22
CA SER A 837 4.36 -10.96 -0.99
C SER A 837 5.40 -9.84 -0.85
N ASN A 838 5.57 -8.97 -1.86
CA ASN A 838 6.53 -7.87 -1.79
C ASN A 838 6.24 -6.90 -0.62
N GLY A 839 7.30 -6.54 0.10
CA GLY A 839 7.24 -5.71 1.30
C GLY A 839 6.81 -6.45 2.56
N GLN A 840 6.54 -7.76 2.46
CA GLN A 840 6.42 -8.60 3.65
C GLN A 840 7.79 -8.89 4.25
N MET A 841 7.85 -8.86 5.57
CA MET A 841 9.07 -9.10 6.33
C MET A 841 9.36 -10.60 6.34
N GLU A 842 10.56 -11.01 5.93
CA GLU A 842 11.06 -12.39 6.07
C GLU A 842 11.71 -12.58 7.44
N ASP A 843 12.57 -11.64 7.84
CA ASP A 843 13.14 -11.64 9.18
C ASP A 843 13.46 -10.26 9.73
N LEU A 844 13.52 -10.21 11.06
CA LEU A 844 13.87 -9.05 11.87
C LEU A 844 14.96 -9.47 12.86
N SER A 845 16.12 -8.81 12.85
CA SER A 845 17.19 -9.11 13.79
C SER A 845 17.58 -7.87 14.59
N ASN A 846 17.62 -7.96 15.92
CA ASN A 846 18.11 -6.87 16.78
C ASN A 846 19.52 -7.17 17.31
N TYR A 847 20.37 -6.16 17.37
CA TYR A 847 21.76 -6.27 17.78
C TYR A 847 22.16 -5.20 18.80
N SER A 848 23.10 -5.55 19.68
CA SER A 848 23.76 -4.61 20.59
C SER A 848 24.75 -3.71 19.85
N SER A 849 25.19 -2.64 20.52
CA SER A 849 26.26 -1.76 20.02
C SER A 849 27.56 -2.51 19.68
N GLY A 850 27.83 -3.64 20.35
CA GLY A 850 28.97 -4.51 20.11
C GLY A 850 28.77 -5.55 19.01
N LEU A 851 27.77 -5.39 18.13
CA LEU A 851 27.40 -6.32 17.05
C LEU A 851 26.94 -7.71 17.54
N THR A 852 26.60 -7.84 18.82
CA THR A 852 26.07 -9.11 19.35
C THR A 852 24.59 -9.19 19.02
N LYS A 853 24.16 -10.25 18.33
CA LYS A 853 22.74 -10.50 18.06
C LYS A 853 22.01 -10.78 19.38
N LEU A 854 20.90 -10.08 19.60
CA LEU A 854 20.10 -10.14 20.84
C LEU A 854 18.86 -10.97 20.65
N ASP A 855 18.18 -10.75 19.54
CA ASP A 855 17.03 -11.53 19.13
C ASP A 855 16.89 -11.55 17.60
N LYS A 856 16.18 -12.57 17.11
CA LYS A 856 15.75 -12.70 15.73
C LYS A 856 14.29 -13.14 15.70
N THR A 857 13.50 -12.56 14.82
CA THR A 857 12.16 -13.01 14.48
C THR A 857 12.12 -13.39 13.00
N ASP A 858 11.90 -14.65 12.70
CA ASP A 858 11.64 -15.16 11.34
C ASP A 858 10.12 -15.24 11.12
N TYR A 859 9.67 -14.80 9.94
CA TYR A 859 8.29 -14.85 9.48
C TYR A 859 8.24 -15.81 8.28
N ASN A 860 7.83 -17.04 8.54
CA ASN A 860 7.85 -18.14 7.56
C ASN A 860 6.44 -18.51 7.10
N ASP A 861 6.39 -19.32 6.03
CA ASP A 861 5.20 -19.98 5.50
C ASP A 861 4.03 -19.01 5.29
N ILE A 862 4.16 -18.09 4.33
CA ILE A 862 3.08 -17.17 4.02
C ILE A 862 1.85 -17.95 3.50
N VAL A 863 0.68 -17.72 4.11
CA VAL A 863 -0.57 -18.22 3.53
C VAL A 863 -0.84 -17.39 2.27
N GLU A 864 -1.07 -18.04 1.14
CA GLU A 864 -1.59 -17.41 -0.07
C GLU A 864 -2.80 -18.22 -0.55
N ASP A 865 -3.96 -17.58 -0.58
CA ASP A 865 -5.19 -18.17 -1.14
C ASP A 865 -5.39 -17.68 -2.57
N LEU A 866 -4.82 -18.39 -3.55
CA LEU A 866 -4.94 -18.12 -4.98
C LEU A 866 -6.22 -18.74 -5.60
N THR A 867 -7.27 -18.95 -4.80
CA THR A 867 -8.51 -19.52 -5.35
C THR A 867 -9.24 -18.49 -6.21
N ASN A 868 -9.59 -18.88 -7.45
CA ASN A 868 -10.41 -18.10 -8.40
C ASN A 868 -9.83 -16.74 -8.82
N ASP A 869 -8.58 -16.74 -9.24
CA ASP A 869 -7.95 -15.69 -10.02
C ASP A 869 -8.82 -15.10 -11.14
N ILE A 870 -8.81 -13.78 -11.29
CA ILE A 870 -9.64 -13.07 -12.27
C ILE A 870 -8.87 -12.96 -13.58
N LYS A 871 -9.36 -13.63 -14.63
CA LYS A 871 -8.84 -13.46 -15.99
C LYS A 871 -9.43 -12.20 -16.64
N ALA A 872 -8.53 -11.34 -17.12
CA ALA A 872 -8.82 -10.13 -17.88
C ALA A 872 -8.06 -10.15 -19.22
N VAL A 873 -8.53 -9.35 -20.17
CA VAL A 873 -7.90 -9.18 -21.48
C VAL A 873 -7.59 -7.71 -21.67
N LYS A 874 -6.46 -7.37 -22.27
CA LYS A 874 -6.17 -6.05 -22.82
C LYS A 874 -6.23 -6.15 -24.34
N VAL A 875 -6.93 -5.21 -24.98
CA VAL A 875 -7.09 -5.18 -26.44
C VAL A 875 -6.40 -3.94 -26.99
N ASP A 876 -5.31 -4.15 -27.73
CA ASP A 876 -4.63 -3.08 -28.44
C ASP A 876 -5.17 -2.97 -29.88
N TRP A 877 -5.61 -1.77 -30.25
CA TRP A 877 -6.22 -1.48 -31.55
C TRP A 877 -5.18 -1.02 -32.58
N LEU A 878 -5.17 -1.65 -33.76
CA LEU A 878 -4.39 -1.22 -34.92
C LEU A 878 -5.34 -0.55 -35.94
N GLY A 879 -5.59 0.74 -35.76
CA GLY A 879 -6.57 1.48 -36.56
C GLY A 879 -8.00 1.00 -36.28
N ASN A 880 -8.72 0.55 -37.31
CA ASN A 880 -10.11 0.06 -37.20
C ASN A 880 -10.22 -1.45 -36.93
N SER A 881 -9.10 -2.14 -36.67
CA SER A 881 -9.08 -3.58 -36.41
C SER A 881 -8.41 -3.87 -35.06
N PRO A 882 -8.93 -4.81 -34.26
CA PRO A 882 -8.24 -5.27 -33.07
C PRO A 882 -6.92 -5.92 -33.51
N GLY A 883 -5.80 -5.41 -33.00
CA GLY A 883 -4.47 -5.79 -33.43
C GLY A 883 -3.93 -6.99 -32.67
N ILE A 884 -3.87 -6.89 -31.35
CA ILE A 884 -3.34 -7.91 -30.45
C ILE A 884 -4.18 -7.95 -29.18
N MET A 885 -4.45 -9.15 -28.67
CA MET A 885 -5.09 -9.35 -27.38
C MET A 885 -4.11 -10.02 -26.44
N GLU A 886 -4.01 -9.48 -25.24
CA GLU A 886 -3.16 -10.02 -24.19
C GLU A 886 -4.02 -10.40 -23.01
N THR A 887 -3.81 -11.58 -22.44
CA THR A 887 -4.48 -11.96 -21.21
C THR A 887 -3.60 -11.86 -20.01
N TYR A 888 -4.21 -11.36 -18.94
CA TYR A 888 -3.58 -11.27 -17.64
C TYR A 888 -4.53 -11.78 -16.57
N THR A 889 -3.92 -12.10 -15.44
CA THR A 889 -4.60 -12.60 -14.27
C THR A 889 -4.44 -11.55 -13.18
N LEU A 890 -5.54 -11.14 -12.57
CA LEU A 890 -5.51 -10.44 -11.29
C LEU A 890 -5.64 -11.49 -10.20
N GLU A 891 -4.58 -11.67 -9.45
CA GLU A 891 -4.49 -12.71 -8.43
C GLU A 891 -5.20 -12.25 -7.16
N ARG A 892 -6.03 -13.14 -6.62
CA ARG A 892 -6.67 -12.93 -5.32
C ARG A 892 -5.73 -13.47 -4.25
N HIS A 893 -5.58 -12.74 -3.15
CA HIS A 893 -4.65 -13.14 -2.10
C HIS A 893 -5.13 -12.73 -0.71
N PHE A 894 -4.78 -13.56 0.27
CA PHE A 894 -4.81 -13.28 1.70
C PHE A 894 -3.43 -13.62 2.22
N VAL A 895 -2.64 -12.62 2.63
CA VAL A 895 -1.21 -12.82 2.84
C VAL A 895 -0.87 -12.52 4.29
N THR A 896 -0.64 -13.58 5.08
CA THR A 896 -0.26 -13.47 6.50
C THR A 896 0.79 -14.52 6.87
N PRO A 897 1.71 -14.23 7.82
CA PRO A 897 2.66 -15.22 8.30
C PRO A 897 1.95 -16.35 9.04
N LYS A 898 2.11 -17.59 8.56
CA LYS A 898 1.60 -18.79 9.23
C LYS A 898 2.50 -19.23 10.36
N GLU A 899 3.81 -19.04 10.24
CA GLU A 899 4.78 -19.39 11.28
C GLU A 899 5.64 -18.17 11.63
N ILE A 900 5.79 -17.91 12.93
CA ILE A 900 6.69 -16.90 13.45
C ILE A 900 7.63 -17.56 14.45
N ILE A 901 8.92 -17.51 14.20
CA ILE A 901 9.95 -18.04 15.11
C ILE A 901 10.67 -16.87 15.74
N THR A 902 10.66 -16.77 17.07
CA THR A 902 11.42 -15.77 17.81
C THR A 902 12.52 -16.46 18.61
N GLU A 903 13.77 -16.10 18.35
CA GLU A 903 14.94 -16.54 19.09
C GLU A 903 15.51 -15.38 19.91
N THR A 904 15.76 -15.59 21.20
CA THR A 904 16.47 -14.66 22.09
C THR A 904 17.80 -15.29 22.50
N TYR A 905 18.90 -14.59 22.23
CA TYR A 905 20.25 -15.07 22.48
C TYR A 905 20.76 -14.52 23.82
N LEU A 906 20.91 -15.41 24.81
CA LEU A 906 21.41 -15.07 26.14
C LEU A 906 22.83 -15.63 26.33
N THR A 907 23.60 -15.08 27.27
CA THR A 907 24.95 -15.56 27.60
C THR A 907 25.01 -17.05 27.99
N GLY A 908 23.88 -17.62 28.43
CA GLY A 908 23.75 -19.03 28.85
C GLY A 908 23.05 -19.96 27.86
N GLY A 909 22.65 -19.49 26.67
CA GLY A 909 21.94 -20.28 25.66
C GLY A 909 20.88 -19.49 24.90
N THR A 910 20.25 -20.11 23.91
CA THR A 910 19.19 -19.50 23.09
C THR A 910 17.82 -19.95 23.59
N LEU A 911 16.91 -19.00 23.81
CA LEU A 911 15.50 -19.28 24.00
C LEU A 911 14.79 -19.11 22.66
N SER A 912 14.15 -20.17 22.16
CA SER A 912 13.29 -20.11 20.97
C SER A 912 11.82 -20.21 21.35
N GLN A 913 10.98 -19.47 20.65
CA GLN A 913 9.53 -19.52 20.68
C GLN A 913 9.00 -19.61 19.24
N THR A 914 8.18 -20.61 18.94
CA THR A 914 7.52 -20.73 17.64
C THR A 914 6.02 -20.50 17.81
N VAL A 915 5.45 -19.61 17.00
CA VAL A 915 4.02 -19.34 16.93
C VAL A 915 3.50 -19.76 15.56
N ASN A 916 2.69 -20.80 15.51
CA ASN A 916 2.00 -21.26 14.30
C ASN A 916 0.54 -20.81 14.32
N ARG A 917 0.01 -20.30 13.19
CA ARG A 917 -1.35 -19.80 13.05
C ARG A 917 -2.10 -20.53 11.95
N THR A 918 -3.40 -20.73 12.15
CA THR A 918 -4.32 -21.15 11.09
C THR A 918 -5.50 -20.19 11.01
N TYR A 919 -6.06 -20.06 9.82
CA TYR A 919 -7.19 -19.17 9.55
C TYR A 919 -8.32 -19.97 8.92
N ASN A 920 -9.57 -19.62 9.25
CA ASN A 920 -10.75 -20.24 8.65
C ASN A 920 -11.01 -19.70 7.24
N ASN A 921 -12.06 -20.21 6.58
CA ASN A 921 -12.49 -19.76 5.24
C ASN A 921 -13.09 -18.33 5.18
N ARG A 922 -13.12 -17.62 6.32
CA ARG A 922 -13.49 -16.21 6.44
C ARG A 922 -12.30 -15.34 6.83
N TYR A 923 -11.09 -15.87 6.76
CA TYR A 923 -9.85 -15.14 7.07
C TYR A 923 -9.78 -14.67 8.54
N LEU A 924 -10.48 -15.37 9.45
CA LEU A 924 -10.40 -15.16 10.90
C LEU A 924 -9.44 -16.18 11.52
N LEU A 925 -8.68 -15.77 12.54
CA LEU A 925 -7.72 -16.62 13.23
C LEU A 925 -8.43 -17.80 13.92
N GLU A 926 -8.25 -19.01 13.40
CA GLU A 926 -8.87 -20.25 13.88
C GLU A 926 -8.05 -20.89 15.00
N SER A 927 -6.72 -20.89 14.88
CA SER A 927 -5.86 -21.40 15.96
C SER A 927 -4.51 -20.70 16.02
N GLU A 928 -3.91 -20.67 17.21
CA GLU A 928 -2.54 -20.22 17.46
C GLU A 928 -1.83 -21.23 18.37
N THR A 929 -0.76 -21.85 17.89
CA THR A 929 0.09 -22.79 18.65
C THR A 929 1.40 -22.12 19.00
N ASN A 930 1.64 -21.91 20.29
CA ASN A 930 2.87 -21.34 20.82
C ASN A 930 3.71 -22.43 21.49
N THR A 931 4.87 -22.72 20.91
CA THR A 931 5.84 -23.70 21.44
C THR A 931 7.03 -22.95 22.01
N ASN A 932 7.35 -23.15 23.29
CA ASN A 932 8.53 -22.54 23.90
C ASN A 932 9.75 -23.47 23.91
N SER A 933 10.88 -22.97 24.39
CA SER A 933 12.19 -23.66 24.33
C SER A 933 12.26 -24.92 25.19
N ASN A 934 11.32 -25.10 26.12
CA ASN A 934 11.21 -26.31 26.94
C ASN A 934 10.31 -27.38 26.29
N GLY A 935 9.83 -27.14 25.07
CA GLY A 935 8.90 -27.99 24.35
C GLY A 935 7.46 -27.91 24.87
N ASN A 936 7.14 -26.97 25.77
CA ASN A 936 5.75 -26.77 26.20
C ASN A 936 4.97 -26.11 25.07
N VAL A 937 3.82 -26.69 24.75
CA VAL A 937 2.93 -26.26 23.67
C VAL A 937 1.67 -25.66 24.28
N ILE A 938 1.40 -24.39 23.98
CA ILE A 938 0.15 -23.70 24.31
C ILE A 938 -0.63 -23.52 23.01
N LEU A 939 -1.73 -24.25 22.85
CA LEU A 939 -2.62 -24.14 21.70
C LEU A 939 -3.86 -23.34 22.11
N LYS A 940 -4.13 -22.23 21.42
CA LYS A 940 -5.39 -21.49 21.48
C LYS A 940 -6.21 -21.81 20.25
N GLU A 941 -7.47 -22.15 20.44
CA GLU A 941 -8.44 -22.41 19.37
C GLU A 941 -9.60 -21.44 19.50
N TYR A 942 -10.05 -20.92 18.37
CA TYR A 942 -11.14 -19.97 18.26
C TYR A 942 -12.18 -20.54 17.31
N LYS A 943 -13.44 -20.44 17.73
CA LYS A 943 -14.58 -20.82 16.91
C LYS A 943 -15.50 -19.63 16.79
N TYR A 944 -15.83 -19.26 15.56
CA TYR A 944 -16.68 -18.13 15.25
C TYR A 944 -18.06 -18.59 14.78
N ALA A 945 -19.00 -17.65 14.73
CA ALA A 945 -20.35 -17.91 14.21
C ALA A 945 -20.31 -18.47 12.77
N SER A 946 -19.35 -18.02 11.96
CA SER A 946 -19.16 -18.49 10.57
C SER A 946 -18.69 -19.93 10.43
N ASP A 947 -18.11 -20.51 11.49
CA ASP A 947 -17.55 -21.87 11.46
C ASP A 947 -18.59 -22.95 11.77
N ILE A 948 -19.80 -22.54 12.15
CA ILE A 948 -20.92 -23.44 12.42
C ILE A 948 -21.52 -23.90 11.09
N SER A 949 -21.36 -25.19 10.79
CA SER A 949 -22.02 -25.84 9.65
C SER A 949 -23.54 -25.83 9.81
N GLY A 950 -24.25 -25.24 8.83
CA GLY A 950 -25.71 -25.15 8.85
C GLY A 950 -26.25 -24.32 10.03
N PRO A 951 -25.80 -23.06 10.21
CA PRO A 951 -26.19 -22.27 11.37
C PRO A 951 -27.70 -21.97 11.32
N THR A 952 -28.38 -22.14 12.45
CA THR A 952 -29.82 -21.88 12.60
C THR A 952 -30.07 -20.81 13.67
N GLY A 953 -31.26 -20.21 13.68
CA GLY A 953 -31.65 -19.21 14.68
C GLY A 953 -30.70 -18.02 14.74
N VAL A 954 -30.26 -17.68 15.96
CA VAL A 954 -29.43 -16.50 16.24
C VAL A 954 -28.10 -16.52 15.50
N VAL A 955 -27.42 -17.67 15.47
CA VAL A 955 -26.11 -17.80 14.80
C VAL A 955 -26.23 -17.56 13.29
N SER A 956 -27.31 -18.03 12.67
CA SER A 956 -27.60 -17.75 11.24
C SER A 956 -27.75 -16.24 11.00
N GLY A 957 -28.47 -15.57 11.90
CA GLY A 957 -28.62 -14.12 11.91
C GLY A 957 -27.27 -13.39 12.03
N MET A 958 -26.41 -13.81 12.95
CA MET A 958 -25.07 -13.25 13.13
C MET A 958 -24.24 -13.34 11.85
N VAL A 959 -24.20 -14.52 11.21
CA VAL A 959 -23.48 -14.72 9.94
C VAL A 959 -24.03 -13.84 8.82
N ASN A 960 -25.36 -13.71 8.72
CA ASN A 960 -26.00 -12.88 7.72
C ASN A 960 -25.69 -11.39 7.93
N GLY A 961 -25.76 -10.90 9.18
CA GLY A 961 -25.40 -9.53 9.57
C GLY A 961 -23.90 -9.23 9.61
N ASN A 962 -23.04 -10.21 9.32
CA ASN A 962 -21.58 -10.14 9.42
C ASN A 962 -21.04 -9.89 10.85
N PHE A 963 -21.76 -10.36 11.87
CA PHE A 963 -21.30 -10.40 13.26
C PHE A 963 -20.46 -11.65 13.52
N ILE A 964 -19.27 -11.68 12.92
CA ILE A 964 -18.43 -12.90 12.86
C ILE A 964 -17.07 -12.74 13.54
N SER A 965 -16.66 -11.53 13.93
CA SER A 965 -15.35 -11.28 14.55
C SER A 965 -15.23 -11.73 16.01
N ALA A 966 -16.34 -11.85 16.74
CA ALA A 966 -16.32 -12.30 18.13
C ALA A 966 -16.36 -13.84 18.19
N PRO A 967 -15.38 -14.51 18.84
CA PRO A 967 -15.44 -15.95 19.04
C PRO A 967 -16.67 -16.34 19.88
N ILE A 968 -17.38 -17.38 19.45
CA ILE A 968 -18.47 -18.00 20.21
C ILE A 968 -17.93 -19.05 21.18
N GLU A 969 -16.78 -19.64 20.89
CA GLU A 969 -16.04 -20.55 21.78
C GLU A 969 -14.54 -20.28 21.63
N GLN A 970 -13.82 -20.23 22.75
CA GLN A 970 -12.37 -20.15 22.78
C GLN A 970 -11.83 -21.20 23.74
N THR A 971 -10.82 -21.94 23.33
CA THR A 971 -10.17 -22.99 24.13
C THR A 971 -8.67 -22.72 24.23
N THR A 972 -8.08 -22.98 25.39
CA THR A 972 -6.62 -23.00 25.60
C THR A 972 -6.21 -24.37 26.12
N LYS A 973 -5.31 -25.02 25.40
CA LYS A 973 -4.71 -26.31 25.73
C LYS A 973 -3.24 -26.13 26.06
N VAL A 974 -2.78 -26.75 27.14
CA VAL A 974 -1.35 -26.84 27.49
C VAL A 974 -0.93 -28.30 27.36
N ASN A 975 0.04 -28.57 26.48
CA ASN A 975 0.53 -29.92 26.18
C ASN A 975 -0.61 -30.91 25.83
N GLY A 976 -1.61 -30.44 25.07
CA GLY A 976 -2.77 -31.21 24.63
C GLY A 976 -3.92 -31.33 25.64
N VAL A 977 -3.72 -30.88 26.89
CA VAL A 977 -4.75 -30.87 27.94
C VAL A 977 -5.48 -29.53 27.95
N VAL A 978 -6.81 -29.55 27.96
CA VAL A 978 -7.61 -28.31 28.07
C VAL A 978 -7.48 -27.74 29.47
N GLU A 979 -6.83 -26.59 29.59
CA GLU A 979 -6.67 -25.85 30.86
C GLU A 979 -7.82 -24.87 31.09
N SER A 980 -8.32 -24.25 30.01
CA SER A 980 -9.44 -23.33 30.09
C SER A 980 -10.21 -23.29 28.78
N ALA A 981 -11.52 -23.10 28.87
CA ALA A 981 -12.35 -22.76 27.73
C ALA A 981 -13.50 -21.84 28.15
N SER A 982 -13.97 -21.02 27.23
CA SER A 982 -15.11 -20.14 27.44
C SER A 982 -16.00 -20.11 26.21
N GLY A 983 -17.31 -20.11 26.44
CA GLY A 983 -18.33 -20.06 25.41
C GLY A 983 -19.33 -18.95 25.67
N ILE A 984 -19.83 -18.31 24.62
CA ILE A 984 -20.87 -17.29 24.69
C ILE A 984 -22.05 -17.72 23.83
N LEU A 985 -23.22 -17.85 24.44
CA LEU A 985 -24.49 -17.94 23.72
C LEU A 985 -24.99 -16.54 23.42
N TYR A 986 -25.63 -16.36 22.27
CA TYR A 986 -26.17 -15.09 21.82
C TYR A 986 -27.69 -15.16 21.71
N GLN A 987 -28.33 -14.01 21.91
CA GLN A 987 -29.74 -13.77 21.64
C GLN A 987 -29.91 -12.59 20.68
N GLN A 988 -31.02 -12.58 19.96
CA GLN A 988 -31.38 -11.45 19.11
C GLN A 988 -32.20 -10.43 19.91
N VAL A 989 -31.75 -9.18 19.93
CA VAL A 989 -32.46 -8.05 20.52
C VAL A 989 -32.62 -6.97 19.45
N GLY A 990 -33.84 -6.81 18.95
CA GLY A 990 -34.09 -5.97 17.77
C GLY A 990 -33.31 -6.49 16.55
N ASN A 991 -32.44 -5.65 16.00
CA ASN A 991 -31.56 -6.01 14.86
C ASN A 991 -30.15 -6.43 15.28
N ASN A 992 -29.84 -6.46 16.58
CA ASN A 992 -28.50 -6.78 17.07
C ASN A 992 -28.45 -8.18 17.70
N TYR A 993 -27.24 -8.73 17.79
CA TYR A 993 -26.95 -10.01 18.41
C TYR A 993 -26.06 -9.79 19.63
N LEU A 994 -26.62 -10.02 20.79
CA LEU A 994 -26.00 -9.68 22.07
C LEU A 994 -25.79 -10.94 22.92
N PRO A 995 -24.80 -10.93 23.83
CA PRO A 995 -24.60 -12.04 24.74
C PRO A 995 -25.88 -12.40 25.52
N ASP A 996 -26.23 -13.67 25.55
CA ASP A 996 -27.30 -14.24 26.38
C ASP A 996 -26.69 -14.88 27.63
N LYS A 997 -25.72 -15.78 27.43
CA LYS A 997 -25.10 -16.53 28.54
C LYS A 997 -23.62 -16.74 28.30
N VAL A 998 -22.82 -16.59 29.36
CA VAL A 998 -21.39 -16.92 29.35
C VAL A 998 -21.18 -18.23 30.12
N HIS A 999 -20.52 -19.17 29.47
CA HIS A 999 -20.14 -20.45 30.02
C HIS A 999 -18.62 -20.53 30.13
N VAL A 1000 -18.13 -21.10 31.23
CA VAL A 1000 -16.69 -21.33 31.44
C VAL A 1000 -16.49 -22.79 31.78
N PHE A 1001 -15.48 -23.41 31.18
CA PHE A 1001 -15.12 -24.79 31.45
C PHE A 1001 -14.52 -24.93 32.85
N ASN A 1002 -15.04 -25.88 33.62
CA ASN A 1002 -14.48 -26.32 34.88
C ASN A 1002 -13.55 -27.51 34.63
N SER A 1003 -12.24 -27.30 34.81
CA SER A 1003 -11.21 -28.33 34.65
C SER A 1003 -11.40 -29.55 35.58
N ASP A 1004 -12.13 -29.38 36.68
CA ASP A 1004 -12.39 -30.45 37.65
C ASP A 1004 -13.57 -31.36 37.22
N ALA A 1005 -14.32 -31.00 36.18
CA ALA A 1005 -15.53 -31.71 35.73
C ALA A 1005 -15.26 -32.90 34.77
N GLY A 1006 -13.99 -33.24 34.53
CA GLY A 1006 -13.55 -34.55 34.01
C GLY A 1006 -13.61 -34.80 32.50
N SER A 1007 -14.48 -34.13 31.73
CA SER A 1007 -14.45 -34.24 30.25
C SER A 1007 -14.88 -32.95 29.55
N PHE A 1008 -13.98 -32.37 28.76
CA PHE A 1008 -14.28 -31.27 27.85
C PHE A 1008 -15.01 -31.79 26.60
N SER A 1009 -16.10 -31.10 26.21
CA SER A 1009 -16.76 -31.31 24.92
C SER A 1009 -17.00 -29.95 24.26
N SER A 1010 -16.42 -29.73 23.08
CA SER A 1010 -16.68 -28.52 22.29
C SER A 1010 -18.13 -28.49 21.81
N THR A 1011 -18.65 -27.29 21.61
CA THR A 1011 -20.00 -27.07 21.10
C THR A 1011 -20.05 -27.24 19.59
N THR A 1012 -20.83 -28.21 19.10
CA THR A 1012 -20.99 -28.46 17.65
C THR A 1012 -21.92 -27.47 16.95
N THR A 1013 -22.83 -26.80 17.67
CA THR A 1013 -23.94 -26.01 17.07
C THR A 1013 -23.91 -24.51 17.33
N GLY A 1014 -23.03 -24.03 18.21
CA GLY A 1014 -23.02 -22.65 18.73
C GLY A 1014 -24.23 -22.27 19.60
N LEU A 1015 -25.09 -23.23 19.95
CA LEU A 1015 -26.39 -22.99 20.61
C LEU A 1015 -26.53 -23.62 22.00
N SER A 1016 -25.55 -24.43 22.43
CA SER A 1016 -25.49 -24.99 23.80
C SER A 1016 -24.07 -25.39 24.17
N PHE A 1017 -23.69 -25.25 25.44
CA PHE A 1017 -22.41 -25.70 25.98
C PHE A 1017 -22.64 -26.86 26.95
N GLY A 1018 -21.93 -27.98 26.78
CA GLY A 1018 -22.01 -29.18 27.62
C GLY A 1018 -20.62 -29.80 27.82
N GLY A 1019 -20.48 -30.82 28.68
CA GLY A 1019 -19.16 -31.42 28.94
C GLY A 1019 -18.26 -30.52 29.78
N GLY A 1020 -18.66 -30.29 31.04
CA GLY A 1020 -17.86 -29.56 32.03
C GLY A 1020 -17.95 -28.04 31.98
N TYR A 1021 -18.71 -27.46 31.05
CA TYR A 1021 -19.05 -26.04 31.06
C TYR A 1021 -20.07 -25.70 32.16
N GLU A 1022 -19.81 -24.61 32.88
CA GLU A 1022 -20.71 -24.04 33.88
C GLU A 1022 -21.14 -22.64 33.44
N GLU A 1023 -22.43 -22.34 33.60
CA GLU A 1023 -22.95 -20.98 33.39
C GLU A 1023 -22.40 -20.05 34.48
N ARG A 1024 -21.76 -18.94 34.06
CA ARG A 1024 -21.16 -17.95 34.97
C ARG A 1024 -21.92 -16.63 34.98
N LEU A 1025 -22.59 -16.32 33.87
CA LEU A 1025 -23.29 -15.07 33.68
C LEU A 1025 -24.48 -15.28 32.74
N GLU A 1026 -25.63 -14.72 33.10
CA GLU A 1026 -26.84 -14.70 32.27
C GLU A 1026 -27.34 -13.27 32.12
N TYR A 1027 -27.45 -12.80 30.88
CA TYR A 1027 -27.95 -11.48 30.51
C TYR A 1027 -29.46 -11.54 30.33
N LYS A 1028 -30.20 -11.05 31.33
CA LYS A 1028 -31.67 -11.19 31.38
C LYS A 1028 -32.40 -10.18 30.51
N LEU A 1029 -31.94 -8.93 30.51
CA LEU A 1029 -32.65 -7.83 29.88
C LEU A 1029 -31.70 -6.87 29.20
N TYR A 1030 -32.12 -6.42 28.03
CA TYR A 1030 -31.50 -5.34 27.26
C TYR A 1030 -32.53 -4.25 26.98
N ASP A 1031 -32.05 -3.04 26.72
CA ASP A 1031 -32.89 -1.99 26.14
C ASP A 1031 -32.97 -2.11 24.61
N SER A 1032 -33.77 -1.25 23.97
CA SER A 1032 -33.94 -1.25 22.52
C SER A 1032 -32.67 -0.88 21.74
N TYR A 1033 -31.64 -0.37 22.43
CA TYR A 1033 -30.35 0.01 21.86
C TYR A 1033 -29.26 -1.02 22.19
N GLY A 1034 -29.63 -2.18 22.73
CA GLY A 1034 -28.69 -3.24 23.07
C GLY A 1034 -27.87 -2.99 24.34
N ASN A 1035 -28.22 -1.99 25.14
CA ASN A 1035 -27.58 -1.79 26.43
C ASN A 1035 -28.14 -2.75 27.48
N ILE A 1036 -27.27 -3.38 28.26
CA ILE A 1036 -27.64 -4.31 29.34
C ILE A 1036 -28.45 -3.61 30.43
N ARG A 1037 -29.62 -4.13 30.80
CA ARG A 1037 -30.45 -3.63 31.90
C ARG A 1037 -30.42 -4.53 33.12
N GLU A 1038 -30.25 -5.84 32.93
CA GLU A 1038 -30.19 -6.80 34.02
C GLU A 1038 -29.34 -8.01 33.65
N PHE A 1039 -28.51 -8.46 34.57
CA PHE A 1039 -27.81 -9.74 34.47
C PHE A 1039 -27.70 -10.43 35.82
N VAL A 1040 -27.50 -11.75 35.78
CA VAL A 1040 -27.39 -12.61 36.95
C VAL A 1040 -26.04 -13.32 36.89
N ASN A 1041 -25.33 -13.35 38.02
CA ASN A 1041 -24.07 -14.09 38.14
C ASN A 1041 -24.29 -15.54 38.60
N GLU A 1042 -23.21 -16.32 38.66
CA GLU A 1042 -23.19 -17.71 39.15
C GLU A 1042 -23.84 -17.94 40.53
N ALA A 1043 -23.86 -16.92 41.39
CA ALA A 1043 -24.45 -16.98 42.73
C ALA A 1043 -25.97 -16.68 42.74
N GLY A 1044 -26.57 -16.44 41.57
CA GLY A 1044 -27.97 -16.05 41.43
C GLY A 1044 -28.25 -14.59 41.82
N VAL A 1045 -27.21 -13.77 41.97
CA VAL A 1045 -27.36 -12.35 42.34
C VAL A 1045 -27.69 -11.55 41.08
N SER A 1046 -28.91 -11.00 41.03
CA SER A 1046 -29.31 -10.07 39.98
C SER A 1046 -28.65 -8.70 40.17
N THR A 1047 -28.11 -8.17 39.09
CA THR A 1047 -27.52 -6.83 39.00
C THR A 1047 -28.25 -6.04 37.92
N THR A 1048 -28.85 -4.93 38.33
CA THR A 1048 -29.55 -4.00 37.44
C THR A 1048 -28.63 -2.87 37.02
N VAL A 1049 -28.67 -2.49 35.74
CA VAL A 1049 -27.97 -1.32 35.20
C VAL A 1049 -29.01 -0.33 34.66
N LEU A 1050 -28.98 0.90 35.18
CA LEU A 1050 -29.78 2.00 34.66
C LEU A 1050 -28.95 2.82 33.69
N TRP A 1051 -29.54 3.16 32.56
CA TRP A 1051 -28.94 3.99 31.54
C TRP A 1051 -29.61 5.36 31.51
N GLY A 1052 -28.82 6.40 31.39
CA GLY A 1052 -29.27 7.78 31.29
C GLY A 1052 -28.70 8.47 30.07
N TYR A 1053 -29.06 9.74 29.93
CA TYR A 1053 -28.71 10.60 28.80
C TYR A 1053 -29.17 10.03 27.44
N GLY A 1054 -30.39 9.50 27.35
CA GLY A 1054 -30.89 8.87 26.14
C GLY A 1054 -30.30 7.48 25.90
N SER A 1055 -30.15 6.71 26.98
CA SER A 1055 -29.50 5.39 26.97
C SER A 1055 -28.02 5.38 26.50
N VAL A 1056 -27.26 6.46 26.70
CA VAL A 1056 -25.86 6.55 26.24
C VAL A 1056 -24.86 6.07 27.28
N TYR A 1057 -25.08 6.40 28.55
CA TYR A 1057 -24.16 6.08 29.64
C TYR A 1057 -24.85 5.32 30.79
N PRO A 1058 -24.16 4.35 31.43
CA PRO A 1058 -24.69 3.68 32.61
C PRO A 1058 -24.60 4.63 33.81
N VAL A 1059 -25.75 5.03 34.35
CA VAL A 1059 -25.87 5.99 35.46
C VAL A 1059 -26.06 5.32 36.82
N ALA A 1060 -26.46 4.05 36.85
CA ALA A 1060 -26.45 3.25 38.08
C ALA A 1060 -26.17 1.77 37.80
N GLN A 1061 -25.43 1.14 38.71
CA GLN A 1061 -25.30 -0.31 38.83
C GLN A 1061 -25.79 -0.71 40.21
N ILE A 1062 -26.75 -1.63 40.28
CA ILE A 1062 -27.51 -1.97 41.47
C ILE A 1062 -27.40 -3.48 41.66
N GLU A 1063 -26.50 -3.93 42.53
CA GLU A 1063 -26.39 -5.34 42.89
C GLU A 1063 -27.51 -5.73 43.87
N ASN A 1064 -28.01 -6.95 43.77
CA ASN A 1064 -29.06 -7.52 44.62
C ASN A 1064 -30.44 -6.85 44.44
N ALA A 1065 -30.77 -6.42 43.22
CA ALA A 1065 -32.10 -5.99 42.82
C ALA A 1065 -32.33 -6.22 41.32
N THR A 1066 -33.57 -6.59 40.96
CA THR A 1066 -34.01 -6.80 39.57
C THR A 1066 -34.48 -5.51 38.91
N TYR A 1067 -34.51 -5.48 37.58
CA TYR A 1067 -34.93 -4.28 36.84
C TYR A 1067 -36.41 -3.95 37.09
N ALA A 1068 -37.24 -4.98 37.32
CA ALA A 1068 -38.66 -4.83 37.66
C ALA A 1068 -38.86 -4.15 39.03
N GLU A 1069 -37.97 -4.39 40.01
CA GLU A 1069 -38.01 -3.72 41.32
C GLU A 1069 -37.52 -2.27 41.26
N VAL A 1070 -36.54 -1.99 40.39
CA VAL A 1070 -35.90 -0.67 40.29
C VAL A 1070 -36.69 0.29 39.40
N SER A 1071 -37.15 -0.16 38.24
CA SER A 1071 -37.73 0.72 37.20
C SER A 1071 -38.94 1.56 37.65
N PRO A 1072 -39.82 1.13 38.58
CA PRO A 1072 -40.90 1.99 39.08
C PRO A 1072 -40.42 3.10 40.02
N LEU A 1073 -39.22 3.00 40.58
CA LEU A 1073 -38.70 3.90 41.60
C LEU A 1073 -38.01 5.15 41.02
N ILE A 1074 -37.75 5.17 39.71
CA ILE A 1074 -37.09 6.27 39.04
C ILE A 1074 -37.63 6.46 37.62
N SER A 1075 -37.87 7.71 37.22
CA SER A 1075 -38.38 8.00 35.88
C SER A 1075 -37.26 8.00 34.85
N GLN A 1076 -37.43 7.22 33.77
CA GLN A 1076 -36.50 7.22 32.63
C GLN A 1076 -36.33 8.62 32.02
N SER A 1077 -37.41 9.41 31.94
CA SER A 1077 -37.34 10.80 31.43
C SER A 1077 -36.39 11.70 32.23
N THR A 1078 -36.29 11.47 33.54
CA THR A 1078 -35.36 12.19 34.43
C THR A 1078 -33.92 11.74 34.19
N LEU A 1079 -33.71 10.45 33.90
CA LEU A 1079 -32.39 9.92 33.56
C LEU A 1079 -31.94 10.39 32.17
N ASP A 1080 -32.84 10.52 31.21
CA ASP A 1080 -32.49 10.92 29.84
C ASP A 1080 -32.26 12.41 29.70
N SER A 1081 -32.96 13.24 30.48
CA SER A 1081 -32.85 14.69 30.40
C SER A 1081 -32.96 15.34 31.78
N PRO A 1082 -31.92 15.19 32.64
CA PRO A 1082 -31.97 15.68 34.01
C PRO A 1082 -31.96 17.21 34.14
N GLY A 1083 -31.68 17.94 33.06
CA GLY A 1083 -31.56 19.41 33.02
C GLY A 1083 -30.31 19.96 33.71
N SER A 1084 -29.77 19.29 34.74
CA SER A 1084 -28.46 19.54 35.31
C SER A 1084 -27.88 18.25 35.93
N GLN A 1085 -26.56 18.21 36.12
CA GLN A 1085 -25.92 17.08 36.79
C GLN A 1085 -26.30 16.95 38.26
N VAL A 1086 -26.62 18.06 38.92
CA VAL A 1086 -27.11 18.06 40.30
C VAL A 1086 -28.45 17.34 40.38
N ASN A 1087 -29.36 17.61 39.44
CA ASN A 1087 -30.65 16.92 39.37
C ASN A 1087 -30.49 15.41 39.12
N MET A 1088 -29.58 15.02 38.22
CA MET A 1088 -29.25 13.61 38.00
C MET A 1088 -28.78 12.94 39.30
N ARG A 1089 -27.82 13.55 40.01
CA ARG A 1089 -27.32 13.00 41.29
C ARG A 1089 -28.43 12.90 42.33
N ASN A 1090 -29.28 13.91 42.46
CA ASN A 1090 -30.38 13.90 43.43
C ASN A 1090 -31.39 12.78 43.12
N ALA A 1091 -31.73 12.57 41.84
CA ALA A 1091 -32.62 11.48 41.42
C ALA A 1091 -32.01 10.10 41.74
N LEU A 1092 -30.70 9.93 41.49
CA LEU A 1092 -29.99 8.68 41.78
C LEU A 1092 -29.75 8.45 43.28
N ASP A 1093 -29.52 9.50 44.06
CA ASP A 1093 -29.39 9.41 45.53
C ASP A 1093 -30.74 9.08 46.20
N ALA A 1094 -31.88 9.46 45.60
CA ALA A 1094 -33.19 9.07 46.09
C ALA A 1094 -33.43 7.55 46.01
N LEU A 1095 -32.88 6.85 45.01
CA LEU A 1095 -32.92 5.39 44.94
C LEU A 1095 -32.19 4.74 46.11
N ARG A 1096 -31.03 5.26 46.50
CA ARG A 1096 -30.23 4.75 47.62
C ARG A 1096 -30.96 4.82 48.95
N ASN A 1097 -31.74 5.88 49.14
CA ASN A 1097 -32.51 6.11 50.36
C ASN A 1097 -33.91 5.46 50.34
N ASN A 1098 -34.26 4.76 49.26
CA ASN A 1098 -35.56 4.11 49.13
C ASN A 1098 -35.62 2.81 49.97
N ALA A 1099 -36.68 2.65 50.77
CA ALA A 1099 -36.87 1.48 51.62
C ALA A 1099 -36.89 0.14 50.86
N ALA A 1100 -37.35 0.14 49.60
CA ALA A 1100 -37.35 -1.05 48.74
C ALA A 1100 -35.91 -1.52 48.38
N MET A 1101 -34.92 -0.62 48.42
CA MET A 1101 -33.54 -0.86 48.01
C MET A 1101 -32.58 -1.11 49.20
N LYS A 1102 -33.11 -1.37 50.41
CA LYS A 1102 -32.31 -1.49 51.65
C LYS A 1102 -31.19 -2.54 51.60
N ASN A 1103 -31.36 -3.58 50.79
CA ASN A 1103 -30.41 -4.69 50.65
C ASN A 1103 -29.58 -4.57 49.35
N ALA A 1104 -29.80 -3.54 48.55
CA ALA A 1104 -29.14 -3.35 47.28
C ALA A 1104 -27.84 -2.56 47.45
N ARG A 1105 -26.80 -2.93 46.68
CA ARG A 1105 -25.53 -2.19 46.65
C ARG A 1105 -25.51 -1.31 45.42
N ILE A 1106 -25.72 -0.02 45.62
CA ILE A 1106 -25.95 0.94 44.54
C ILE A 1106 -24.67 1.73 44.28
N THR A 1107 -24.13 1.60 43.07
CA THR A 1107 -23.11 2.50 42.53
C THR A 1107 -23.77 3.43 41.52
N THR A 1108 -23.60 4.74 41.67
CA THR A 1108 -24.20 5.74 40.76
C THR A 1108 -23.13 6.55 40.08
N MET A 1109 -23.38 6.97 38.85
CA MET A 1109 -22.42 7.68 38.00
C MET A 1109 -23.11 8.84 37.28
N THR A 1110 -22.41 9.96 37.13
CA THR A 1110 -22.82 11.04 36.22
C THR A 1110 -21.72 11.34 35.21
N TYR A 1111 -22.09 11.90 34.07
CA TYR A 1111 -21.20 12.06 32.92
C TYR A 1111 -21.33 13.46 32.33
N ASP A 1112 -20.25 13.89 31.71
CA ASP A 1112 -20.24 14.92 30.70
C ASP A 1112 -20.43 14.27 29.33
N LEU A 1113 -21.42 14.72 28.58
CA LEU A 1113 -21.73 14.14 27.28
C LEU A 1113 -20.58 14.39 26.29
N GLY A 1114 -19.87 13.32 25.93
CA GLY A 1114 -18.79 13.37 24.94
C GLY A 1114 -17.38 13.53 25.53
N VAL A 1115 -17.26 13.68 26.85
CA VAL A 1115 -15.95 13.73 27.55
C VAL A 1115 -15.74 12.51 28.43
N GLY A 1116 -16.60 12.28 29.43
CA GLY A 1116 -16.42 11.15 30.34
C GLY A 1116 -17.20 11.26 31.65
N MET A 1117 -16.95 10.34 32.57
CA MET A 1117 -17.59 10.29 33.89
C MET A 1117 -17.16 11.48 34.74
N LEU A 1118 -18.09 12.21 35.34
CA LEU A 1118 -17.83 13.39 36.19
C LEU A 1118 -17.94 13.11 37.68
N SER A 1119 -18.77 12.14 38.06
CA SER A 1119 -18.84 11.70 39.44
C SER A 1119 -19.20 10.25 39.56
N GLN A 1120 -18.69 9.58 40.58
CA GLN A 1120 -19.10 8.24 40.99
C GLN A 1120 -19.46 8.26 42.48
N THR A 1121 -20.56 7.62 42.85
CA THR A 1121 -20.92 7.38 44.25
C THR A 1121 -20.90 5.88 44.49
N SER A 1122 -20.01 5.43 45.38
CA SER A 1122 -19.88 4.02 45.75
C SER A 1122 -21.09 3.48 46.54
N PRO A 1123 -21.22 2.15 46.75
CA PRO A 1123 -22.28 1.57 47.59
C PRO A 1123 -22.35 2.13 49.01
N ASN A 1124 -21.23 2.61 49.56
CA ASN A 1124 -21.15 3.19 50.89
C ASN A 1124 -21.50 4.69 50.93
N GLY A 1125 -21.91 5.29 49.81
CA GLY A 1125 -22.27 6.71 49.73
C GLY A 1125 -21.10 7.67 49.52
N ILE A 1126 -19.86 7.18 49.48
CA ILE A 1126 -18.67 7.99 49.24
C ILE A 1126 -18.65 8.45 47.79
N LYS A 1127 -18.48 9.77 47.58
CA LYS A 1127 -18.46 10.42 46.26
C LYS A 1127 -17.03 10.71 45.81
N MET A 1128 -16.78 10.45 44.53
CA MET A 1128 -15.58 10.82 43.81
C MET A 1128 -15.96 11.71 42.63
N PHE A 1129 -15.20 12.77 42.38
CA PHE A 1129 -15.37 13.67 41.24
C PHE A 1129 -14.18 13.58 40.30
N TYR A 1130 -14.45 13.69 39.00
CA TYR A 1130 -13.48 13.52 37.94
C TYR A 1130 -13.43 14.79 37.12
N GLU A 1131 -12.26 15.40 37.02
CA GLU A 1131 -12.00 16.59 36.22
C GLU A 1131 -11.15 16.20 35.03
N TYR A 1132 -11.48 16.72 33.85
CA TYR A 1132 -10.75 16.46 32.61
C TYR A 1132 -9.92 17.68 32.22
N ASP A 1133 -8.88 17.46 31.43
CA ASP A 1133 -8.15 18.52 30.75
C ASP A 1133 -8.86 18.94 29.47
N THR A 1134 -8.28 19.91 28.77
CA THR A 1134 -8.79 20.42 27.49
C THR A 1134 -8.75 19.40 26.36
N TYR A 1135 -8.23 18.17 26.56
CA TYR A 1135 -8.25 17.07 25.59
C TYR A 1135 -9.29 16.01 25.94
N GLY A 1136 -10.15 16.28 26.94
CA GLY A 1136 -11.10 15.30 27.44
C GLY A 1136 -10.45 14.12 28.17
N ARG A 1137 -9.21 14.27 28.66
CA ARG A 1137 -8.51 13.22 29.43
C ARG A 1137 -8.59 13.55 30.92
N LEU A 1138 -8.80 12.53 31.75
CA LEU A 1138 -8.95 12.67 33.21
C LEU A 1138 -7.74 13.36 33.84
N LYS A 1139 -7.84 14.62 34.25
CA LYS A 1139 -6.78 15.42 34.87
C LYS A 1139 -6.65 15.19 36.37
N ARG A 1140 -7.78 15.11 37.08
CA ARG A 1140 -7.81 14.99 38.55
C ARG A 1140 -9.00 14.14 38.98
N ILE A 1141 -8.81 13.43 40.08
CA ILE A 1141 -9.88 12.80 40.85
C ILE A 1141 -9.89 13.44 42.23
N LYS A 1142 -11.06 13.90 42.66
CA LYS A 1142 -11.29 14.52 43.96
C LYS A 1142 -12.25 13.68 44.81
N ASP A 1143 -12.11 13.75 46.12
CA ASP A 1143 -13.08 13.18 47.06
C ASP A 1143 -14.30 14.11 47.22
N GLN A 1144 -15.23 13.69 48.07
CA GLN A 1144 -16.46 14.42 48.39
C GLN A 1144 -16.24 15.78 49.05
N ASP A 1145 -15.10 15.98 49.71
CA ASP A 1145 -14.73 17.23 50.40
C ASP A 1145 -13.92 18.16 49.49
N GLY A 1146 -13.66 17.74 48.24
CA GLY A 1146 -12.92 18.49 47.23
C GLY A 1146 -11.40 18.31 47.31
N ASN A 1147 -10.90 17.44 48.18
CA ASN A 1147 -9.48 17.15 48.25
C ASN A 1147 -9.07 16.31 47.04
N ILE A 1148 -7.87 16.57 46.53
CA ILE A 1148 -7.32 15.81 45.40
C ILE A 1148 -6.90 14.44 45.90
N VAL A 1149 -7.57 13.39 45.42
CA VAL A 1149 -7.21 11.99 45.69
C VAL A 1149 -6.15 11.51 44.71
N LYS A 1150 -6.27 11.94 43.44
CA LYS A 1150 -5.34 11.58 42.39
C LYS A 1150 -5.18 12.75 41.43
N VAL A 1151 -3.96 13.15 41.15
CA VAL A 1151 -3.64 13.91 39.94
C VAL A 1151 -3.18 12.90 38.90
N VAL A 1152 -3.74 12.97 37.72
CA VAL A 1152 -3.26 12.21 36.58
C VAL A 1152 -2.56 13.21 35.68
N GLU A 1153 -1.24 13.17 35.74
CA GLU A 1153 -0.43 13.88 34.79
C GLU A 1153 -0.22 12.96 33.60
N TYR A 1154 -0.69 13.38 32.44
CA TYR A 1154 -0.46 12.66 31.20
C TYR A 1154 0.99 12.86 30.78
N ALA A 1155 1.83 11.99 31.31
CA ALA A 1155 3.05 11.58 30.64
C ALA A 1155 2.65 10.57 29.56
N TYR A 1156 2.66 10.99 28.31
CA TYR A 1156 2.55 10.10 27.15
C TYR A 1156 3.60 8.99 27.31
N LYS A 1157 3.12 7.76 27.51
CA LYS A 1157 3.87 6.58 27.96
C LYS A 1157 5.27 6.47 27.31
N GLN A 1158 6.30 6.70 28.12
CA GLN A 1158 7.63 6.17 27.86
C GLN A 1158 7.52 4.68 27.51
N ILE A 1159 8.06 4.24 26.38
CA ILE A 1159 8.53 2.86 26.29
C ILE A 1159 9.73 2.81 27.23
N ILE A 1160 9.50 2.46 28.50
CA ILE A 1160 10.55 2.06 29.42
C ILE A 1160 10.77 0.57 29.13
N PRO A 1161 11.91 0.14 28.55
CA PRO A 1161 12.29 -1.26 28.63
C PRO A 1161 12.40 -1.61 30.11
N ASN A 1162 11.72 -2.67 30.54
CA ASN A 1162 11.62 -3.14 31.93
C ASN A 1162 12.86 -2.80 32.77
N THR A 1163 12.79 -1.73 33.56
CA THR A 1163 13.68 -1.54 34.70
C THR A 1163 13.23 -2.51 35.79
N GLN A 1164 14.00 -3.57 36.03
CA GLN A 1164 13.92 -4.25 37.32
C GLN A 1164 14.74 -3.43 38.33
N GLN A 1165 14.05 -2.87 39.34
CA GLN A 1165 14.60 -2.82 40.69
C GLN A 1165 14.92 -4.28 41.08
N ASN A 1166 16.11 -4.62 41.59
CA ASN A 1166 16.85 -3.95 42.66
C ASN A 1166 18.28 -3.57 42.31
#